data_AF-A0A2D6PG67-F1
#
_entry.id   AF-A0A2D6PG67-F1
#
_cell.length_a   1.000
_cell.length_b   1.000
_cell.length_c   1.000
_cell.angle_alpha   90.00
_cell.angle_beta   90.00
_cell.angle_gamma   90.00
#
_symmetry.space_group_name_H-M   'P 1'
#
loop_
_entity.id
_entity.type
_entity.pdbx_description
1 polymer ?
#
loop_
_entity_poly.entity_id
_entity_poly.type
_entity_poly.pdbx_seq_one_letter_code
_entity_poly.pdbx_strand_id
1 'polypeptide(L)'
;MGSWVDRYGAAVPRFEPGELDQGQYDADREVFATSESALLVRSDLFEAIGGFDPEIRFLDGSLDLCWRARLAGASVLTAPTAVGRSVGGRRTRRRRTDPQRLRPRHKLRMTLVNQDPVHRGTAVAELMLATLLGVAYGLLVGRFRHIRGLVAAWPWNLRRMASARSRRATVDHHFGGDQARLYVRHDVPHRSFHRAVTGGASVGTGSEAPGRLRLHQLWSALLGPGGIALLVGGAVLGFGSRHLLTRGLPAIGRFQAIPSEPFDLALSWWTGWRPTGGGIASPLNEGFALIGLAGQVFPWGGAVLLATAVLATFPIGAVGVWRLVRPIGGGRSRAVAVLTYLAVPLPYNSLAEGRLAPLAAYAVLPWVAHRLAVAQGVVPYGRKGGDPGPGTRLGGLWGEALVTGLVLAVAIGMEPTVVVLAGVVATGLVVGSILAGSLAGIPRLLLVATGATVVSALLHAHQLDRLPGGDHVAAFVEPGTWAPADLGIPTILRFDTGPFGGGHLGWALLVIPVLALLTASGWRLALVVRALIVAAGGFGLAWVLDQGWWSGSMPAAELVLVPAALGLAWAAAVGAASIGAGIYGRAFGWRHFLPPVAALALLVGVAPVVAASLDGRWGLPPRGLDAALPIFGDEGGVAYDGSRGGVGRVLWLGEPSILPAAGIALDDGLAMALTDGAPDLSDQVPFRASDGSGIREVRTAMLELLEGRTSRLGVEVADWGIQHLVVVERSAAAPYTAVEPPPPEELMAALTRQLDLERVEGLNRSVTVFRNTVAEPVHAVVRDRTGSAVPVAVERPAWDRFEVVPPVDGTFRAMVGPSGWWSLEPIEGAGSVEVVEGPFPSARIAAGTRAAIVMDVEVGSRGVRTRQSAIVVVVLLATSWAHVGRGRRRVDA
;
A
#
# COMPACT_ATOMS: atom_id res chain seq x y z
N MET A 1 -29.11 7.95 35.99
CA MET A 1 -27.99 8.77 35.48
C MET A 1 -28.44 9.90 34.56
N GLY A 2 -29.32 9.70 33.56
CA GLY A 2 -29.81 10.82 32.71
C GLY A 2 -28.75 11.37 31.74
N SER A 3 -29.07 12.47 31.06
CA SER A 3 -28.19 13.12 30.07
C SER A 3 -28.37 14.63 30.03
N TRP A 4 -27.31 15.34 29.64
CA TRP A 4 -27.33 16.69 29.09
C TRP A 4 -27.80 16.69 27.63
N VAL A 5 -27.98 17.87 27.05
CA VAL A 5 -28.26 18.05 25.62
C VAL A 5 -27.20 18.95 24.98
N ASP A 6 -26.85 18.67 23.74
CA ASP A 6 -26.01 19.55 22.94
C ASP A 6 -26.83 20.60 22.16
N ARG A 7 -26.13 21.52 21.49
CA ARG A 7 -26.73 22.61 20.73
C ARG A 7 -27.72 22.17 19.64
N TYR A 8 -27.65 20.93 19.15
CA TYR A 8 -28.50 20.43 18.06
C TYR A 8 -29.48 19.33 18.52
N GLY A 9 -29.62 19.11 19.83
CA GLY A 9 -30.52 18.09 20.35
C GLY A 9 -30.00 16.67 20.33
N ALA A 10 -28.70 16.48 20.51
CA ALA A 10 -28.15 15.18 20.85
C ALA A 10 -27.99 15.05 22.37
N ALA A 11 -28.42 13.90 22.93
CA ALA A 11 -28.15 13.57 24.31
C ALA A 11 -26.63 13.42 24.54
N VAL A 12 -26.09 14.09 25.56
CA VAL A 12 -24.70 13.99 26.03
C VAL A 12 -24.75 13.39 27.43
N PRO A 13 -24.17 12.22 27.68
CA PRO A 13 -24.22 11.61 29.01
C PRO A 13 -23.44 12.44 30.01
N ARG A 14 -23.82 12.29 31.27
CA ARG A 14 -23.22 13.02 32.39
C ARG A 14 -21.87 12.46 32.83
N PHE A 15 -21.53 11.23 32.41
CA PHE A 15 -20.33 10.50 32.79
C PHE A 15 -19.47 10.17 31.56
N GLU A 16 -18.17 10.02 31.79
CA GLU A 16 -17.23 9.56 30.76
C GLU A 16 -17.13 8.03 30.72
N PRO A 17 -16.97 7.41 29.53
CA PRO A 17 -16.77 5.97 29.44
C PRO A 17 -15.52 5.52 30.19
N GLY A 18 -15.69 4.64 31.19
CA GLY A 18 -14.59 4.15 32.03
C GLY A 18 -14.33 4.99 33.28
N GLU A 19 -15.16 6.00 33.53
CA GLU A 19 -15.21 6.68 34.82
C GLU A 19 -15.58 5.68 35.92
N LEU A 20 -14.80 5.69 37.01
CA LEU A 20 -15.06 4.83 38.16
C LEU A 20 -16.27 5.38 38.93
N ASP A 21 -17.20 4.49 39.28
CA ASP A 21 -18.35 4.84 40.11
C ASP A 21 -17.93 4.82 41.59
N GLN A 22 -17.85 6.01 42.18
CA GLN A 22 -17.53 6.30 43.57
C GLN A 22 -18.73 6.92 44.31
N GLY A 23 -19.95 6.76 43.77
CA GLY A 23 -21.17 7.37 44.32
C GLY A 23 -21.37 8.84 43.95
N GLN A 24 -20.60 9.37 42.98
CA GLN A 24 -20.62 10.79 42.59
C GLN A 24 -21.95 11.27 41.97
N TYR A 25 -22.85 10.34 41.62
CA TYR A 25 -24.17 10.66 41.04
C TYR A 25 -25.35 10.25 41.93
N ASP A 26 -25.09 9.84 43.18
CA ASP A 26 -26.14 9.40 44.11
C ASP A 26 -26.89 10.57 44.74
N ALA A 27 -26.27 11.75 44.83
CA ALA A 27 -26.83 12.96 45.44
C ALA A 27 -27.40 13.97 44.41
N ASP A 28 -26.90 13.97 43.17
CA ASP A 28 -27.28 14.94 42.15
C ASP A 28 -28.56 14.53 41.42
N ARG A 29 -29.64 15.27 41.67
CA ARG A 29 -30.98 14.92 41.20
C ARG A 29 -31.33 15.57 39.86
N GLU A 30 -30.82 16.73 39.50
CA GLU A 30 -31.30 17.44 38.30
C GLU A 30 -30.55 17.01 37.03
N VAL A 31 -31.29 16.71 35.97
CA VAL A 31 -30.75 16.34 34.65
C VAL A 31 -31.48 17.09 33.54
N PHE A 32 -30.92 17.15 32.33
CA PHE A 32 -31.65 17.73 31.21
C PHE A 32 -32.72 16.77 30.66
N ALA A 33 -32.37 15.49 30.51
CA ALA A 33 -33.28 14.46 30.02
C ALA A 33 -33.00 13.10 30.65
N THR A 34 -34.02 12.25 30.71
CA THR A 34 -33.96 10.87 31.19
C THR A 34 -34.22 9.87 30.06
N SER A 35 -34.03 8.57 30.33
CA SER A 35 -34.30 7.52 29.34
C SER A 35 -35.79 7.18 29.26
N GLU A 36 -36.29 6.85 28.07
CA GLU A 36 -37.67 6.35 27.85
C GLU A 36 -38.02 5.09 28.64
N SER A 37 -37.03 4.37 29.19
CA SER A 37 -37.25 3.11 29.90
C SER A 37 -37.95 3.25 31.26
N ALA A 38 -37.80 4.40 31.92
CA ALA A 38 -38.40 4.69 33.22
C ALA A 38 -38.55 6.21 33.40
N LEU A 39 -39.69 6.75 32.98
CA LEU A 39 -40.04 8.16 33.04
C LEU A 39 -41.40 8.32 33.70
N LEU A 40 -41.49 9.22 34.69
CA LEU A 40 -42.74 9.66 35.30
C LEU A 40 -42.90 11.15 35.03
N VAL A 41 -44.05 11.57 34.50
CA VAL A 41 -44.37 12.96 34.18
C VAL A 41 -45.71 13.29 34.82
N ARG A 42 -45.85 14.49 35.40
CA ARG A 42 -47.15 14.97 35.86
C ARG A 42 -48.12 15.06 34.68
N SER A 43 -49.35 14.61 34.87
CA SER A 43 -50.34 14.52 33.79
C SER A 43 -50.70 15.89 33.20
N ASP A 44 -50.87 16.89 34.06
CA ASP A 44 -51.14 18.28 33.67
C ASP A 44 -50.01 18.87 32.80
N LEU A 45 -48.75 18.67 33.20
CA LEU A 45 -47.59 19.08 32.42
C LEU A 45 -47.51 18.35 31.07
N PHE A 46 -47.79 17.04 31.06
CA PHE A 46 -47.73 16.23 29.85
C PHE A 46 -48.77 16.66 28.81
N GLU A 47 -49.99 16.99 29.26
CA GLU A 47 -51.05 17.54 28.43
C GLU A 47 -50.70 18.95 27.95
N ALA A 48 -50.22 19.82 28.83
CA ALA A 48 -49.85 21.21 28.51
C ALA A 48 -48.78 21.31 27.41
N ILE A 49 -47.78 20.43 27.42
CA ILE A 49 -46.72 20.42 26.39
C ILE A 49 -47.08 19.60 25.14
N GLY A 50 -48.26 18.98 25.08
CA GLY A 50 -48.72 18.20 23.92
C GLY A 50 -48.06 16.83 23.77
N GLY A 51 -47.67 16.20 24.89
CA GLY A 51 -47.15 14.84 24.96
C GLY A 51 -45.93 14.55 24.05
N PHE A 52 -45.70 13.28 23.71
CA PHE A 52 -44.62 12.88 22.78
C PHE A 52 -44.85 13.37 21.35
N ASP A 53 -43.78 13.67 20.62
CA ASP A 53 -43.85 13.97 19.19
C ASP A 53 -44.07 12.69 18.36
N PRO A 54 -45.20 12.54 17.63
CA PRO A 54 -45.50 11.34 16.85
C PRO A 54 -44.53 11.11 15.68
N GLU A 55 -43.76 12.13 15.29
CA GLU A 55 -42.75 12.05 14.24
C GLU A 55 -41.36 11.68 14.77
N ILE A 56 -41.09 11.88 16.08
CA ILE A 56 -39.85 11.43 16.75
C ILE A 56 -40.12 10.06 17.36
N ARG A 57 -40.14 9.04 16.49
CA ARG A 57 -40.38 7.66 16.91
C ARG A 57 -39.05 6.98 17.25
N PHE A 58 -38.95 6.47 18.47
CA PHE A 58 -37.80 5.72 19.00
C PHE A 58 -36.52 6.58 19.15
N LEU A 59 -35.63 6.17 20.06
CA LEU A 59 -34.30 6.76 20.33
C LEU A 59 -34.34 8.08 21.11
N ASP A 60 -34.98 9.11 20.57
CA ASP A 60 -34.81 10.49 21.06
C ASP A 60 -36.13 11.17 21.49
N GLY A 61 -37.23 10.43 21.64
CA GLY A 61 -38.55 10.98 21.99
C GLY A 61 -38.62 11.50 23.43
N SER A 62 -38.00 10.79 24.38
CA SER A 62 -37.81 11.28 25.76
C SER A 62 -37.03 12.59 25.83
N LEU A 63 -35.97 12.74 25.01
CA LEU A 63 -35.13 13.93 24.99
C LEU A 63 -35.93 15.16 24.52
N ASP A 64 -36.72 15.00 23.46
CA ASP A 64 -37.61 16.06 22.98
C ASP A 64 -38.66 16.46 24.03
N LEU A 65 -39.29 15.47 24.68
CA LEU A 65 -40.29 15.71 25.72
C LEU A 65 -39.68 16.45 26.93
N CYS A 66 -38.53 16.01 27.43
CA CYS A 66 -37.83 16.66 28.54
C CYS A 66 -37.40 18.08 28.17
N TRP A 67 -36.94 18.31 26.93
CA TRP A 67 -36.60 19.65 26.46
C TRP A 67 -37.81 20.59 26.52
N ARG A 68 -38.96 20.16 25.98
CA ARG A 68 -40.19 20.97 26.00
C ARG A 68 -40.73 21.18 27.41
N ALA A 69 -40.64 20.18 28.29
CA ALA A 69 -41.00 20.32 29.70
C ALA A 69 -40.16 21.40 30.39
N ARG A 70 -38.84 21.43 30.14
CA ARG A 70 -37.97 22.49 30.67
C ARG A 70 -38.30 23.85 30.07
N LEU A 71 -38.68 23.92 28.80
CA LEU A 71 -39.09 25.19 28.17
C LEU A 71 -40.39 25.72 28.79
N ALA A 72 -41.26 24.83 29.28
CA ALA A 72 -42.45 25.18 30.06
C ALA A 72 -42.15 25.51 31.56
N GLY A 73 -40.88 25.60 31.96
CA GLY A 73 -40.47 25.94 33.33
C GLY A 73 -40.45 24.76 34.31
N ALA A 74 -40.56 23.52 33.84
CA ALA A 74 -40.47 22.34 34.70
C ALA A 74 -39.01 21.88 34.90
N SER A 75 -38.70 21.36 36.08
CA SER A 75 -37.42 20.67 36.34
C SER A 75 -37.52 19.18 36.01
N VAL A 76 -36.41 18.61 35.54
CA VAL A 76 -36.31 17.17 35.26
C VAL A 76 -35.35 16.55 36.27
N LEU A 77 -35.88 15.63 37.08
CA LEU A 77 -35.16 15.03 38.19
C LEU A 77 -34.94 13.53 37.97
N THR A 78 -33.85 13.01 38.53
CA THR A 78 -33.57 11.59 38.64
C THR A 78 -33.88 11.11 40.05
N ALA A 79 -34.39 9.90 40.15
CA ALA A 79 -34.61 9.19 41.40
C ALA A 79 -33.68 7.97 41.43
N PRO A 80 -32.41 8.11 41.86
CA PRO A 80 -31.42 7.04 41.78
C PRO A 80 -31.79 5.79 42.60
N THR A 81 -32.57 5.97 43.68
CA THR A 81 -33.08 4.89 44.54
C THR A 81 -34.34 4.20 44.00
N ALA A 82 -34.96 4.72 42.93
CA ALA A 82 -36.18 4.15 42.38
C ALA A 82 -35.89 2.96 41.45
N VAL A 83 -36.59 1.84 41.69
CA VAL A 83 -36.47 0.62 40.87
C VAL A 83 -37.66 0.51 39.94
N GLY A 84 -37.44 0.74 38.64
CA GLY A 84 -38.44 0.51 37.60
C GLY A 84 -38.35 -0.90 37.02
N ARG A 85 -39.47 -1.64 36.98
CA ARG A 85 -39.57 -2.91 36.25
C ARG A 85 -40.38 -2.71 34.97
N SER A 86 -39.79 -3.05 33.82
CA SER A 86 -40.49 -2.96 32.53
C SER A 86 -41.43 -4.15 32.38
N VAL A 87 -42.74 -3.92 32.51
CA VAL A 87 -43.78 -4.92 32.27
C VAL A 87 -44.16 -4.85 30.79
N GLY A 88 -43.59 -5.72 29.96
CA GLY A 88 -43.96 -5.81 28.55
C GLY A 88 -42.78 -6.10 27.62
N GLY A 89 -42.58 -7.39 27.32
CA GLY A 89 -41.68 -7.84 26.27
C GLY A 89 -42.16 -7.43 24.89
N ARG A 90 -41.51 -6.42 24.28
CA ARG A 90 -41.44 -6.25 22.81
C ARG A 90 -39.98 -6.10 22.38
N ARG A 91 -39.16 -7.11 22.69
CA ARG A 91 -37.77 -7.25 22.19
C ARG A 91 -37.69 -7.38 20.66
N THR A 92 -38.82 -7.53 19.95
CA THR A 92 -38.89 -7.86 18.51
C THR A 92 -39.00 -6.68 17.53
N ARG A 93 -39.13 -5.40 17.96
CA ARG A 93 -39.23 -4.25 17.02
C ARG A 93 -37.97 -3.39 16.83
N ARG A 94 -36.87 -3.63 17.58
CA ARG A 94 -35.59 -2.94 17.33
C ARG A 94 -34.88 -3.36 16.03
N ARG A 95 -35.30 -4.46 15.39
CA ARG A 95 -34.63 -5.02 14.19
C ARG A 95 -34.69 -4.16 12.92
N ARG A 96 -35.44 -3.05 12.90
CA ARG A 96 -35.63 -2.18 11.71
C ARG A 96 -35.38 -0.69 11.94
N THR A 97 -34.88 -0.25 13.10
CA THR A 97 -34.52 1.15 13.30
C THR A 97 -33.08 1.39 12.86
N ASP A 98 -32.87 2.32 11.93
CA ASP A 98 -31.54 2.74 11.47
C ASP A 98 -31.19 4.10 12.13
N PRO A 99 -30.37 4.11 13.20
CA PRO A 99 -30.02 5.35 13.89
C PRO A 99 -29.30 6.35 12.99
N GLN A 100 -28.55 5.91 11.98
CA GLN A 100 -27.83 6.79 11.05
C GLN A 100 -28.80 7.57 10.14
N ARG A 101 -30.02 7.04 9.92
CA ARG A 101 -31.08 7.70 9.17
C ARG A 101 -32.01 8.53 10.06
N LEU A 102 -32.29 8.07 11.27
CA LEU A 102 -33.27 8.69 12.17
C LEU A 102 -32.69 9.86 12.96
N ARG A 103 -31.46 9.75 13.48
CA ARG A 103 -30.86 10.81 14.31
C ARG A 103 -30.71 12.15 13.59
N PRO A 104 -30.24 12.22 12.33
CA PRO A 104 -30.20 13.50 11.62
C PRO A 104 -31.58 14.17 11.46
N ARG A 105 -32.63 13.36 11.26
CA ARG A 105 -34.02 13.85 11.17
C ARG A 105 -34.49 14.43 12.48
N HIS A 106 -34.27 13.70 13.58
CA HIS A 106 -34.67 14.11 14.92
C HIS A 106 -33.93 15.37 15.37
N LYS A 107 -32.60 15.46 15.12
CA LYS A 107 -31.81 16.67 15.42
C LYS A 107 -32.33 17.90 14.70
N LEU A 108 -32.53 17.82 13.38
CA LEU A 108 -33.08 18.94 12.62
C LEU A 108 -34.48 19.30 13.10
N ARG A 109 -35.32 18.31 13.44
CA ARG A 109 -36.67 18.54 13.97
C ARG A 109 -36.66 19.23 15.33
N MET A 110 -35.89 18.73 16.30
CA MET A 110 -35.75 19.37 17.62
C MET A 110 -35.14 20.76 17.51
N THR A 111 -34.19 20.97 16.58
CA THR A 111 -33.64 22.30 16.30
C THR A 111 -34.71 23.25 15.77
N LEU A 112 -35.65 22.76 14.95
CA LEU A 112 -36.76 23.56 14.43
C LEU A 112 -37.85 23.83 15.47
N VAL A 113 -38.07 22.95 16.45
CA VAL A 113 -39.17 23.06 17.42
C VAL A 113 -38.72 23.68 18.75
N ASN A 114 -37.59 23.25 19.31
CA ASN A 114 -37.19 23.53 20.69
C ASN A 114 -36.15 24.64 20.84
N GLN A 115 -35.63 25.19 19.73
CA GLN A 115 -34.66 26.28 19.77
C GLN A 115 -35.33 27.64 19.89
N ASP A 116 -34.66 28.52 20.64
CA ASP A 116 -34.95 29.94 20.74
C ASP A 116 -35.14 30.58 19.35
N PRO A 117 -36.20 31.38 19.14
CA PRO A 117 -36.43 32.15 17.92
C PRO A 117 -35.18 32.83 17.34
N VAL A 118 -34.30 33.40 18.17
CA VAL A 118 -33.09 34.13 17.75
C VAL A 118 -32.01 33.16 17.26
N HIS A 119 -31.79 32.06 17.97
CA HIS A 119 -30.71 31.10 17.69
C HIS A 119 -31.10 29.98 16.72
N ARG A 120 -32.38 29.85 16.39
CA ARG A 120 -32.92 28.83 15.49
C ARG A 120 -32.36 28.94 14.08
N GLY A 121 -32.34 30.15 13.52
CA GLY A 121 -31.83 30.39 12.16
C GLY A 121 -30.35 30.01 12.04
N THR A 122 -29.54 30.42 13.01
CA THR A 122 -28.10 30.11 13.05
C THR A 122 -27.85 28.62 13.27
N ALA A 123 -28.58 27.96 14.17
CA ALA A 123 -28.45 26.51 14.40
C ALA A 123 -28.87 25.67 13.18
N VAL A 124 -29.89 26.09 12.42
CA VAL A 124 -30.28 25.43 11.16
C VAL A 124 -29.22 25.66 10.07
N ALA A 125 -28.66 26.87 9.95
CA ALA A 125 -27.57 27.15 9.02
C ALA A 125 -26.30 26.33 9.36
N GLU A 126 -25.96 26.22 10.64
CA GLU A 126 -24.86 25.36 11.10
C GLU A 126 -25.12 23.89 10.81
N LEU A 127 -26.36 23.38 10.99
CA LEU A 127 -26.71 22.01 10.59
C LEU A 127 -26.66 21.81 9.07
N MET A 128 -26.93 22.84 8.27
CA MET A 128 -26.75 22.79 6.82
C MET A 128 -25.26 22.66 6.48
N LEU A 129 -24.41 23.49 7.08
CA LEU A 129 -22.96 23.39 6.93
C LEU A 129 -22.44 22.03 7.41
N ALA A 130 -22.91 21.53 8.55
CA ALA A 130 -22.55 20.21 9.06
C ALA A 130 -23.03 19.07 8.14
N THR A 131 -24.16 19.24 7.45
CA THR A 131 -24.65 18.31 6.41
C THR A 131 -23.69 18.32 5.22
N LEU A 132 -23.30 19.48 4.70
CA LEU A 132 -22.37 19.61 3.57
C LEU A 132 -20.99 18.99 3.90
N LEU A 133 -20.40 19.37 5.03
CA LEU A 133 -19.14 18.80 5.50
C LEU A 133 -19.27 17.31 5.83
N GLY A 134 -20.42 16.89 6.37
CA GLY A 134 -20.70 15.48 6.67
C GLY A 134 -20.86 14.62 5.42
N VAL A 135 -21.35 15.20 4.31
CA VAL A 135 -21.38 14.58 2.98
C VAL A 135 -19.96 14.43 2.46
N ALA A 136 -19.15 15.49 2.48
CA ALA A 136 -17.75 15.45 2.06
C ALA A 136 -16.94 14.41 2.87
N TYR A 137 -17.05 14.44 4.19
CA TYR A 137 -16.47 13.44 5.09
C TYR A 137 -16.98 12.03 4.79
N GLY A 138 -18.29 11.89 4.54
CA GLY A 138 -18.90 10.61 4.20
C GLY A 138 -18.38 10.04 2.88
N LEU A 139 -18.12 10.88 1.88
CA LEU A 139 -17.55 10.46 0.59
C LEU A 139 -16.10 10.02 0.77
N LEU A 140 -15.30 10.83 1.49
CA LEU A 140 -13.89 10.56 1.75
C LEU A 140 -13.67 9.26 2.56
N VAL A 141 -14.58 8.94 3.48
CA VAL A 141 -14.50 7.74 4.35
C VAL A 141 -15.38 6.57 3.85
N GLY A 142 -16.11 6.75 2.76
CA GLY A 142 -17.00 5.72 2.19
C GLY A 142 -18.25 5.39 3.03
N ARG A 143 -18.78 6.33 3.81
CA ARG A 143 -19.96 6.16 4.69
C ARG A 143 -21.28 6.62 4.05
N PHE A 144 -21.66 6.04 2.91
CA PHE A 144 -22.85 6.46 2.14
C PHE A 144 -24.19 6.40 2.88
N ARG A 145 -24.35 5.50 3.87
CA ARG A 145 -25.57 5.45 4.69
C ARG A 145 -25.74 6.68 5.57
N HIS A 146 -24.63 7.21 6.08
CA HIS A 146 -24.59 8.47 6.85
C HIS A 146 -24.94 9.66 5.95
N ILE A 147 -24.36 9.72 4.74
CA ILE A 147 -24.69 10.71 3.71
C ILE A 147 -26.20 10.70 3.43
N ARG A 148 -26.76 9.52 3.13
CA ARG A 148 -28.20 9.37 2.87
C ARG A 148 -29.04 9.78 4.08
N GLY A 149 -28.57 9.53 5.30
CA GLY A 149 -29.22 9.97 6.53
C GLY A 149 -29.26 11.49 6.66
N LEU A 150 -28.13 12.15 6.46
CA LEU A 150 -27.97 13.61 6.49
C LEU A 150 -28.82 14.29 5.40
N VAL A 151 -28.67 13.87 4.14
CA VAL A 151 -29.39 14.46 3.01
C VAL A 151 -30.90 14.21 3.13
N ALA A 152 -31.32 13.01 3.51
CA ALA A 152 -32.74 12.70 3.65
C ALA A 152 -33.40 13.34 4.88
N ALA A 153 -32.65 14.01 5.77
CA ALA A 153 -33.21 14.73 6.92
C ALA A 153 -33.94 16.01 6.52
N TRP A 154 -33.42 16.72 5.53
CA TRP A 154 -33.94 17.98 5.01
C TRP A 154 -35.31 17.84 4.34
N PRO A 155 -35.48 17.07 3.25
CA PRO A 155 -36.78 16.94 2.58
C PRO A 155 -37.82 16.27 3.50
N TRP A 156 -37.39 15.41 4.44
CA TRP A 156 -38.29 14.79 5.40
C TRP A 156 -38.90 15.82 6.37
N ASN A 157 -38.08 16.73 6.90
CA ASN A 157 -38.53 17.81 7.79
C ASN A 157 -39.30 18.89 7.02
N LEU A 158 -38.85 19.28 5.82
CA LEU A 158 -39.53 20.26 4.97
C LEU A 158 -40.98 19.86 4.64
N ARG A 159 -41.21 18.57 4.33
CA ARG A 159 -42.57 18.01 4.11
C ARG A 159 -43.43 17.99 5.37
N ARG A 160 -42.84 18.12 6.56
CA ARG A 160 -43.50 18.05 7.87
C ARG A 160 -43.44 19.39 8.62
N MET A 161 -43.16 20.49 7.91
CA MET A 161 -43.02 21.80 8.52
C MET A 161 -44.30 22.29 9.19
N ALA A 162 -45.47 21.97 8.65
CA ALA A 162 -46.75 22.33 9.29
C ALA A 162 -46.87 21.71 10.69
N SER A 163 -46.52 20.42 10.84
CA SER A 163 -46.46 19.74 12.14
C SER A 163 -45.42 20.35 13.07
N ALA A 164 -44.23 20.69 12.55
CA ALA A 164 -43.19 21.33 13.34
C ALA A 164 -43.60 22.74 13.82
N ARG A 165 -44.29 23.52 12.97
CA ARG A 165 -44.82 24.85 13.32
C ARG A 165 -45.93 24.78 14.35
N SER A 166 -46.86 23.84 14.20
CA SER A 166 -47.95 23.62 15.17
C SER A 166 -47.40 23.26 16.55
N ARG A 167 -46.42 22.34 16.61
CA ARG A 167 -45.74 22.01 17.87
C ARG A 167 -44.93 23.16 18.44
N ARG A 168 -44.28 23.93 17.56
CA ARG A 168 -43.54 25.12 17.96
C ARG A 168 -44.45 26.16 18.61
N ALA A 169 -45.64 26.41 18.05
CA ALA A 169 -46.58 27.38 18.63
C ALA A 169 -46.93 27.05 20.09
N THR A 170 -47.06 25.77 20.44
CA THR A 170 -47.27 25.33 21.84
C THR A 170 -46.09 25.68 22.76
N VAL A 171 -44.87 25.67 22.24
CA VAL A 171 -43.63 25.91 23.01
C VAL A 171 -43.26 27.40 23.02
N ASP A 172 -43.49 28.12 21.91
CA ASP A 172 -43.19 29.54 21.72
C ASP A 172 -43.87 30.42 22.81
N HIS A 173 -45.05 30.01 23.30
CA HIS A 173 -45.75 30.67 24.41
C HIS A 173 -45.04 30.58 25.77
N HIS A 174 -44.09 29.66 25.93
CA HIS A 174 -43.38 29.43 27.19
C HIS A 174 -41.97 30.04 27.22
N PHE A 175 -41.53 30.69 26.13
CA PHE A 175 -40.25 31.41 26.12
C PHE A 175 -40.39 32.74 26.88
N GLY A 176 -39.67 32.90 28.00
CA GLY A 176 -39.65 34.17 28.73
C GLY A 176 -39.16 34.14 30.18
N GLY A 177 -39.00 32.97 30.81
CA GLY A 177 -38.45 32.87 32.18
C GLY A 177 -36.92 32.86 32.24
N ASP A 178 -36.33 33.30 33.36
CA ASP A 178 -34.86 33.26 33.60
C ASP A 178 -34.27 31.84 33.51
N GLN A 179 -35.11 30.80 33.65
CA GLN A 179 -34.72 29.40 33.43
C GLN A 179 -34.41 29.06 31.96
N ALA A 180 -34.90 29.85 31.00
CA ALA A 180 -34.56 29.74 29.56
C ALA A 180 -33.09 30.10 29.27
N ARG A 181 -32.37 30.72 30.23
CA ARG A 181 -30.96 31.10 30.10
C ARG A 181 -29.96 30.04 30.58
N LEU A 182 -30.41 28.98 31.26
CA LEU A 182 -29.57 27.83 31.63
C LEU A 182 -29.24 26.90 30.44
N TYR A 183 -29.71 27.25 29.24
CA TYR A 183 -29.71 26.38 28.08
C TYR A 183 -28.33 26.26 27.41
N VAL A 184 -27.89 25.01 27.24
CA VAL A 184 -26.82 24.53 26.32
C VAL A 184 -25.35 24.65 26.81
N ARG A 185 -25.05 25.15 28.01
CA ARG A 185 -23.66 25.46 28.39
C ARG A 185 -22.85 24.37 29.12
N HIS A 186 -23.05 23.10 28.80
CA HIS A 186 -22.17 22.02 29.31
C HIS A 186 -21.44 21.25 28.20
N ASP A 187 -21.66 21.59 26.92
CA ASP A 187 -20.85 21.05 25.83
C ASP A 187 -20.23 22.15 24.98
N VAL A 188 -19.06 21.87 24.42
CA VAL A 188 -18.29 22.85 23.67
C VAL A 188 -18.82 22.90 22.23
N PRO A 189 -19.16 24.09 21.67
CA PRO A 189 -19.82 24.20 20.35
C PRO A 189 -19.12 23.46 19.21
N HIS A 190 -17.79 23.40 19.21
CA HIS A 190 -17.03 22.65 18.20
C HIS A 190 -17.26 21.13 18.29
N ARG A 191 -17.53 20.58 19.48
CA ARG A 191 -17.79 19.14 19.68
C ARG A 191 -19.17 18.76 19.18
N SER A 192 -20.19 19.58 19.43
CA SER A 192 -21.53 19.37 18.87
C SER A 192 -21.51 19.44 17.34
N PHE A 193 -20.76 20.39 16.77
CA PHE A 193 -20.60 20.54 15.33
C PHE A 193 -19.87 19.34 14.70
N HIS A 194 -18.74 18.94 15.29
CA HIS A 194 -18.00 17.76 14.85
C HIS A 194 -18.85 16.48 14.92
N ARG A 195 -19.70 16.30 15.94
CA ARG A 195 -20.62 15.16 16.03
C ARG A 195 -21.73 15.22 14.98
N ALA A 196 -22.21 16.40 14.61
CA ALA A 196 -23.17 16.58 13.52
C ALA A 196 -22.56 16.17 12.17
N VAL A 197 -21.32 16.58 11.89
CA VAL A 197 -20.56 16.21 10.67
C VAL A 197 -20.28 14.72 10.60
N THR A 198 -19.71 14.13 11.66
CA THR A 198 -19.20 12.75 11.64
C THR A 198 -20.24 11.68 11.95
N GLY A 199 -21.41 12.07 12.48
CA GLY A 199 -22.46 11.15 12.95
C GLY A 199 -22.09 10.38 14.21
N GLY A 200 -21.11 10.86 14.98
CA GLY A 200 -20.67 10.25 16.23
C GLY A 200 -21.77 10.27 17.30
N ALA A 201 -21.99 9.14 17.98
CA ALA A 201 -22.78 9.08 19.19
C ALA A 201 -21.99 9.67 20.37
N SER A 202 -22.68 10.17 21.39
CA SER A 202 -22.04 10.69 22.59
C SER A 202 -21.35 9.60 23.44
N VAL A 203 -21.88 8.36 23.43
CA VAL A 203 -21.21 7.17 23.98
C VAL A 203 -21.40 5.95 23.08
N GLY A 204 -20.32 5.19 22.89
CA GLY A 204 -20.35 3.85 22.30
C GLY A 204 -18.97 3.19 22.30
N THR A 205 -18.88 1.94 22.74
CA THR A 205 -17.69 1.06 22.67
C THR A 205 -17.42 0.52 21.25
N GLY A 206 -17.94 1.21 20.24
CA GLY A 206 -17.85 0.84 18.82
C GLY A 206 -16.96 1.80 18.02
N SER A 207 -17.03 1.71 16.69
CA SER A 207 -16.42 2.71 15.78
C SER A 207 -16.98 4.14 15.94
N GLU A 208 -17.91 4.33 16.87
CA GLU A 208 -18.65 5.56 17.18
C GLU A 208 -18.09 6.30 18.40
N ALA A 209 -16.99 5.82 19.01
CA ALA A 209 -16.36 6.45 20.18
C ALA A 209 -15.70 7.82 19.87
N PRO A 210 -15.65 8.75 20.85
CA PRO A 210 -14.89 10.00 20.78
C PRO A 210 -13.43 9.81 20.35
N GLY A 211 -12.86 10.79 19.64
CA GLY A 211 -11.46 10.79 19.20
C GLY A 211 -10.44 10.61 20.35
N ARG A 212 -10.76 11.08 21.56
CA ARG A 212 -9.91 10.92 22.77
C ARG A 212 -9.80 9.45 23.23
N LEU A 213 -10.87 8.67 23.15
CA LEU A 213 -10.83 7.23 23.46
C LEU A 213 -10.04 6.46 22.40
N ARG A 214 -10.07 6.89 21.13
CA ARG A 214 -9.20 6.33 20.09
C ARG A 214 -7.74 6.69 20.31
N LEU A 215 -7.44 7.91 20.73
CA LEU A 215 -6.08 8.35 21.05
C LEU A 215 -5.53 7.61 22.26
N HIS A 216 -6.32 7.46 23.34
CA HIS A 216 -5.91 6.67 24.51
C HIS A 216 -5.78 5.17 24.19
N GLN A 217 -6.66 4.61 23.35
CA GLN A 217 -6.51 3.24 22.83
C GLN A 217 -5.28 3.08 21.93
N LEU A 218 -4.93 4.11 21.16
CA LEU A 218 -3.74 4.14 20.33
C LEU A 218 -2.48 4.21 21.21
N TRP A 219 -2.45 5.10 22.19
CA TRP A 219 -1.34 5.23 23.15
C TRP A 219 -1.18 3.98 24.02
N SER A 220 -2.25 3.41 24.56
CA SER A 220 -2.17 2.14 25.28
C SER A 220 -1.78 0.96 24.38
N ALA A 221 -2.09 1.01 23.08
CA ALA A 221 -1.61 0.04 22.11
C ALA A 221 -0.12 0.24 21.74
N LEU A 222 0.35 1.48 21.64
CA LEU A 222 1.73 1.88 21.35
C LEU A 222 2.67 1.68 22.56
N LEU A 223 2.20 1.98 23.77
CA LEU A 223 2.95 1.81 25.02
C LEU A 223 2.79 0.41 25.60
N GLY A 224 1.95 -0.44 25.00
CA GLY A 224 1.94 -1.87 25.32
C GLY A 224 3.19 -2.58 24.77
N PRO A 225 3.55 -3.78 25.26
CA PRO A 225 4.79 -4.47 24.86
C PRO A 225 4.97 -4.62 23.35
N GLY A 226 3.89 -4.88 22.61
CA GLY A 226 3.94 -4.99 21.15
C GLY A 226 4.12 -3.66 20.42
N GLY A 227 3.65 -2.56 21.00
CA GLY A 227 3.91 -1.22 20.47
C GLY A 227 5.33 -0.75 20.81
N ILE A 228 5.83 -1.07 22.01
CA ILE A 228 7.24 -0.85 22.38
C ILE A 228 8.17 -1.60 21.41
N ALA A 229 7.86 -2.85 21.06
CA ALA A 229 8.64 -3.58 20.05
C ALA A 229 8.66 -2.89 18.67
N LEU A 230 7.53 -2.29 18.24
CA LEU A 230 7.48 -1.49 17.01
C LEU A 230 8.29 -0.19 17.15
N LEU A 231 8.27 0.46 18.31
CA LEU A 231 9.07 1.67 18.57
C LEU A 231 10.56 1.37 18.63
N VAL A 232 10.97 0.30 19.30
CA VAL A 232 12.37 -0.17 19.35
C VAL A 232 12.83 -0.58 17.96
N GLY A 233 12.05 -1.37 17.24
CA GLY A 233 12.33 -1.72 15.85
C GLY A 233 12.45 -0.48 14.96
N GLY A 234 11.53 0.48 15.10
CA GLY A 234 11.58 1.76 14.40
C GLY A 234 12.80 2.62 14.77
N ALA A 235 13.23 2.60 16.03
CA ALA A 235 14.43 3.32 16.48
C ALA A 235 15.71 2.69 15.93
N VAL A 236 15.82 1.36 15.95
CA VAL A 236 16.94 0.63 15.34
C VAL A 236 16.97 0.85 13.83
N LEU A 237 15.81 0.80 13.16
CA LEU A 237 15.70 1.09 11.73
C LEU A 237 16.08 2.54 11.41
N GLY A 238 15.58 3.52 12.16
CA GLY A 238 15.91 4.93 11.97
C GLY A 238 17.39 5.22 12.21
N PHE A 239 17.97 4.69 13.28
CA PHE A 239 19.40 4.82 13.58
C PHE A 239 20.28 4.13 12.54
N GLY A 240 19.90 2.92 12.12
CA GLY A 240 20.62 2.14 11.12
C GLY A 240 20.44 2.63 9.70
N SER A 241 19.45 3.48 9.43
CA SER A 241 19.24 4.09 8.11
C SER A 241 19.61 5.57 8.04
N ARG A 242 20.25 6.10 9.10
CA ARG A 242 20.53 7.54 9.23
C ARG A 242 21.29 8.13 8.03
N HIS A 243 22.21 7.37 7.43
CA HIS A 243 22.97 7.85 6.27
C HIS A 243 22.15 7.74 4.98
N LEU A 244 21.26 6.77 4.87
CA LEU A 244 20.34 6.64 3.73
C LEU A 244 19.28 7.76 3.73
N LEU A 245 18.74 8.10 4.90
CA LEU A 245 17.76 9.18 5.05
C LEU A 245 18.36 10.58 4.85
N THR A 246 19.66 10.76 5.13
CA THR A 246 20.34 12.05 5.00
C THR A 246 21.05 12.23 3.65
N ARG A 247 21.52 11.16 3.02
CA ARG A 247 22.31 11.21 1.76
C ARG A 247 21.62 10.56 0.57
N GLY A 248 20.48 9.88 0.75
CA GLY A 248 19.80 9.12 -0.30
C GLY A 248 20.31 7.69 -0.44
N LEU A 249 19.67 6.93 -1.33
CA LEU A 249 20.12 5.60 -1.75
C LEU A 249 21.15 5.73 -2.89
N PRO A 250 22.27 5.00 -2.85
CA PRO A 250 23.20 4.91 -3.97
C PRO A 250 22.61 4.08 -5.13
N ALA A 251 23.08 4.33 -6.35
CA ALA A 251 22.63 3.62 -7.56
C ALA A 251 23.19 2.18 -7.63
N ILE A 252 22.52 1.25 -6.94
CA ILE A 252 22.94 -0.16 -6.80
C ILE A 252 21.75 -1.06 -7.14
N GLY A 253 21.97 -2.03 -8.03
CA GLY A 253 20.92 -2.93 -8.49
C GLY A 253 19.72 -2.17 -9.07
N ARG A 254 18.53 -2.38 -8.50
CA ARG A 254 17.28 -1.71 -8.89
C ARG A 254 17.05 -0.37 -8.19
N PHE A 255 17.90 0.03 -7.25
CA PHE A 255 17.78 1.34 -6.61
C PHE A 255 18.33 2.41 -7.56
N GLN A 256 17.52 2.81 -8.54
CA GLN A 256 17.87 3.88 -9.46
C GLN A 256 17.19 5.20 -9.07
N ALA A 257 17.73 6.31 -9.56
CA ALA A 257 17.21 7.63 -9.25
C ALA A 257 15.75 7.79 -9.70
N ILE A 258 15.00 8.63 -9.00
CA ILE A 258 13.69 9.07 -9.50
C ILE A 258 13.96 9.97 -10.73
N PRO A 259 13.17 9.85 -11.82
CA PRO A 259 13.27 10.77 -12.95
C PRO A 259 13.25 12.24 -12.50
N SER A 260 13.87 13.12 -13.29
CA SER A 260 13.93 14.56 -13.04
C SER A 260 12.56 15.16 -12.73
N GLU A 261 11.54 14.70 -13.45
CA GLU A 261 10.12 14.97 -13.18
C GLU A 261 9.45 13.74 -12.55
N PRO A 262 9.23 13.67 -11.21
CA PRO A 262 8.68 12.48 -10.57
C PRO A 262 7.29 12.07 -11.09
N PHE A 263 6.48 13.04 -11.54
CA PHE A 263 5.14 12.78 -12.04
C PHE A 263 5.13 11.95 -13.33
N ASP A 264 6.26 11.89 -14.03
CA ASP A 264 6.49 11.02 -15.18
C ASP A 264 6.21 9.54 -14.88
N LEU A 265 6.48 9.09 -13.65
CA LEU A 265 6.16 7.72 -13.25
C LEU A 265 4.64 7.48 -13.24
N ALA A 266 3.86 8.47 -12.79
CA ALA A 266 2.39 8.38 -12.82
C ALA A 266 1.84 8.53 -14.24
N LEU A 267 2.45 9.39 -15.06
CA LEU A 267 2.07 9.58 -16.46
C LEU A 267 2.41 8.36 -17.33
N SER A 268 3.55 7.69 -17.09
CA SER A 268 3.89 6.43 -17.77
C SER A 268 2.89 5.32 -17.46
N TRP A 269 2.46 5.20 -16.19
CA TRP A 269 1.36 4.30 -15.81
C TRP A 269 0.05 4.68 -16.52
N TRP A 270 -0.32 5.96 -16.53
CA TRP A 270 -1.58 6.45 -17.11
C TRP A 270 -1.65 6.36 -18.64
N THR A 271 -0.52 6.58 -19.32
CA THR A 271 -0.42 6.57 -20.78
C THR A 271 -0.13 5.18 -21.34
N GLY A 272 0.52 4.31 -20.55
CA GLY A 272 0.94 2.98 -20.98
C GLY A 272 2.20 2.98 -21.84
N TRP A 273 2.92 4.11 -21.91
CA TRP A 273 4.17 4.27 -22.66
C TRP A 273 5.35 4.45 -21.71
N ARG A 274 6.51 3.89 -22.06
CA ARG A 274 7.78 4.10 -21.37
C ARG A 274 8.91 4.34 -22.38
N PRO A 275 9.87 5.24 -22.09
CA PRO A 275 11.03 5.46 -22.96
C PRO A 275 12.02 4.27 -22.99
N THR A 276 12.00 3.42 -21.96
CA THR A 276 12.79 2.18 -21.86
C THR A 276 12.72 1.36 -23.14
N GLY A 277 13.82 0.71 -23.55
CA GLY A 277 13.81 -0.17 -24.72
C GLY A 277 13.69 0.56 -26.07
N GLY A 278 13.96 1.86 -26.10
CA GLY A 278 13.76 2.72 -27.27
C GLY A 278 12.31 3.16 -27.49
N GLY A 279 11.45 2.97 -26.49
CA GLY A 279 10.02 3.28 -26.53
C GLY A 279 9.17 2.01 -26.60
N ILE A 280 8.54 1.64 -25.48
CA ILE A 280 7.71 0.43 -25.35
C ILE A 280 6.26 0.76 -24.93
N ALA A 281 5.32 -0.06 -25.41
CA ALA A 281 3.90 0.00 -25.08
C ALA A 281 3.57 -0.85 -23.82
N SER A 282 4.23 -0.57 -22.71
CA SER A 282 4.01 -1.27 -21.43
C SER A 282 3.83 -0.26 -20.29
N PRO A 283 2.71 -0.29 -19.54
CA PRO A 283 2.56 0.54 -18.35
C PRO A 283 3.56 0.14 -17.26
N LEU A 284 3.88 1.09 -16.38
CA LEU A 284 4.62 0.88 -15.14
C LEU A 284 3.73 0.16 -14.11
N ASN A 285 4.31 -0.41 -13.04
CA ASN A 285 3.51 -0.94 -11.93
C ASN A 285 2.89 0.19 -11.10
N GLU A 286 1.73 -0.04 -10.48
CA GLU A 286 1.01 0.95 -9.67
C GLU A 286 1.86 1.50 -8.51
N GLY A 287 2.76 0.70 -7.95
CA GLY A 287 3.69 1.11 -6.89
C GLY A 287 4.57 2.29 -7.29
N PHE A 288 5.11 2.26 -8.50
CA PHE A 288 5.95 3.35 -9.01
C PHE A 288 5.12 4.61 -9.33
N ALA A 289 3.89 4.44 -9.81
CA ALA A 289 2.97 5.56 -10.00
C ALA A 289 2.67 6.29 -8.68
N LEU A 290 2.51 5.55 -7.57
CA LEU A 290 2.34 6.15 -6.24
C LEU A 290 3.58 6.92 -5.78
N ILE A 291 4.79 6.43 -6.08
CA ILE A 291 6.04 7.16 -5.80
C ILE A 291 6.08 8.46 -6.59
N GLY A 292 5.72 8.43 -7.87
CA GLY A 292 5.65 9.64 -8.71
C GLY A 292 4.66 10.69 -8.20
N LEU A 293 3.47 10.26 -7.77
CA LEU A 293 2.48 11.12 -7.12
C LEU A 293 2.98 11.67 -5.78
N ALA A 294 3.65 10.86 -4.98
CA ALA A 294 4.23 11.31 -3.71
C ALA A 294 5.33 12.36 -3.94
N GLY A 295 6.11 12.22 -5.01
CA GLY A 295 7.14 13.18 -5.42
C GLY A 295 6.65 14.60 -5.60
N GLN A 296 5.38 14.80 -5.97
CA GLN A 296 4.79 16.13 -6.14
C GLN A 296 4.58 16.88 -4.81
N VAL A 297 4.44 16.16 -3.69
CA VAL A 297 4.12 16.73 -2.37
C VAL A 297 5.27 16.57 -1.38
N PHE A 298 6.25 15.71 -1.69
CA PHE A 298 7.33 15.37 -0.78
C PHE A 298 8.42 16.46 -0.77
N PRO A 299 8.75 17.06 0.40
CA PRO A 299 9.57 18.28 0.44
C PRO A 299 11.09 18.05 0.43
N TRP A 300 11.57 16.81 0.56
CA TRP A 300 13.00 16.50 0.79
C TRP A 300 13.75 15.91 -0.43
N GLY A 301 13.21 16.11 -1.65
CA GLY A 301 13.83 15.66 -2.90
C GLY A 301 13.66 14.16 -3.21
N GLY A 302 13.96 13.78 -4.46
CA GLY A 302 13.70 12.44 -4.99
C GLY A 302 14.53 11.32 -4.34
N ALA A 303 15.80 11.58 -4.05
CA ALA A 303 16.68 10.58 -3.43
C ALA A 303 16.22 10.18 -2.01
N VAL A 304 15.79 11.17 -1.20
CA VAL A 304 15.25 10.93 0.14
C VAL A 304 13.85 10.32 0.07
N LEU A 305 13.05 10.69 -0.93
CA LEU A 305 11.75 10.05 -1.17
C LEU A 305 11.91 8.56 -1.42
N LEU A 306 12.82 8.16 -2.33
CA LEU A 306 13.07 6.76 -2.62
C LEU A 306 13.60 6.02 -1.40
N ALA A 307 14.58 6.60 -0.68
CA ALA A 307 15.09 6.04 0.57
C ALA A 307 13.95 5.82 1.58
N THR A 308 13.07 6.81 1.75
CA THR A 308 11.92 6.72 2.66
C THR A 308 10.93 5.65 2.21
N ALA A 309 10.64 5.55 0.92
CA ALA A 309 9.72 4.55 0.37
C ALA A 309 10.25 3.12 0.56
N VAL A 310 11.53 2.89 0.26
CA VAL A 310 12.22 1.60 0.46
C VAL A 310 12.25 1.24 1.94
N LEU A 311 12.62 2.17 2.83
CA LEU A 311 12.68 1.92 4.27
C LEU A 311 11.30 1.76 4.91
N ALA A 312 10.24 2.34 4.32
CA ALA A 312 8.87 2.17 4.80
C ALA A 312 8.34 0.74 4.63
N THR A 313 8.97 -0.10 3.80
CA THR A 313 8.60 -1.52 3.64
C THR A 313 8.69 -2.30 4.96
N PHE A 314 9.71 -2.02 5.78
CA PHE A 314 9.93 -2.65 7.09
C PHE A 314 8.78 -2.39 8.08
N PRO A 315 8.41 -1.14 8.41
CA PRO A 315 7.29 -0.88 9.30
C PRO A 315 5.95 -1.32 8.70
N ILE A 316 5.74 -1.24 7.38
CA ILE A 316 4.51 -1.72 6.74
C ILE A 316 4.36 -3.24 6.98
N GLY A 317 5.41 -4.03 6.76
CA GLY A 317 5.42 -5.47 7.02
C GLY A 317 5.22 -5.79 8.50
N ALA A 318 5.95 -5.10 9.39
CA ALA A 318 5.84 -5.28 10.84
C ALA A 318 4.45 -4.97 11.38
N VAL A 319 3.81 -3.89 10.89
CA VAL A 319 2.41 -3.57 11.22
C VAL A 319 1.46 -4.63 10.67
N GLY A 320 1.72 -5.16 9.47
CA GLY A 320 0.97 -6.29 8.91
C GLY A 320 1.01 -7.53 9.82
N VAL A 321 2.19 -7.93 10.30
CA VAL A 321 2.37 -9.01 11.27
C VAL A 321 1.67 -8.70 12.60
N TRP A 322 1.81 -7.47 13.10
CA TRP A 322 1.13 -7.03 14.32
C TRP A 322 -0.40 -7.17 14.21
N ARG A 323 -0.98 -6.85 13.05
CA ARG A 323 -2.43 -7.05 12.78
C ARG A 323 -2.79 -8.52 12.63
N LEU A 324 -1.95 -9.31 11.98
CA LEU A 324 -2.11 -10.76 11.85
C LEU A 324 -2.17 -11.43 13.22
N VAL A 325 -1.30 -11.06 14.17
CA VAL A 325 -1.21 -11.79 15.45
C VAL A 325 -2.03 -11.15 16.59
N ARG A 326 -2.62 -9.98 16.36
CA ARG A 326 -3.47 -9.26 17.35
C ARG A 326 -4.56 -10.14 17.99
N PRO A 327 -5.25 -11.05 17.26
CA PRO A 327 -6.28 -11.90 17.88
C PRO A 327 -5.75 -13.07 18.73
N ILE A 328 -4.46 -13.40 18.64
CA ILE A 328 -3.88 -14.63 19.23
C ILE A 328 -3.63 -14.49 20.74
N GLY A 329 -3.16 -13.31 21.19
CA GLY A 329 -2.68 -13.13 22.55
C GLY A 329 -2.49 -11.66 22.97
N GLY A 330 -1.81 -11.46 24.09
CA GLY A 330 -1.58 -10.15 24.71
C GLY A 330 -0.55 -9.27 23.99
N GLY A 331 -0.05 -8.24 24.68
CA GLY A 331 1.01 -7.38 24.13
C GLY A 331 2.31 -8.12 23.83
N ARG A 332 2.68 -9.10 24.66
CA ARG A 332 3.94 -9.85 24.55
C ARG A 332 4.01 -10.74 23.31
N SER A 333 2.92 -11.41 22.93
CA SER A 333 2.88 -12.21 21.70
C SER A 333 3.05 -11.37 20.44
N ARG A 334 2.48 -10.15 20.45
CA ARG A 334 2.68 -9.16 19.38
C ARG A 334 4.13 -8.71 19.29
N ALA A 335 4.76 -8.44 20.44
CA ALA A 335 6.18 -8.06 20.50
C ALA A 335 7.08 -9.14 19.91
N VAL A 336 6.94 -10.39 20.37
CA VAL A 336 7.76 -11.51 19.90
C VAL A 336 7.59 -11.75 18.41
N ALA A 337 6.36 -11.70 17.88
CA ALA A 337 6.11 -11.88 16.46
C ALA A 337 6.78 -10.80 15.59
N VAL A 338 6.62 -9.53 15.98
CA VAL A 338 7.21 -8.38 15.27
C VAL A 338 8.73 -8.43 15.31
N LEU A 339 9.32 -8.72 16.47
CA LEU A 339 10.77 -8.85 16.62
C LEU A 339 11.31 -10.04 15.84
N THR A 340 10.63 -11.19 15.86
CA THR A 340 11.02 -12.37 15.07
C THR A 340 10.98 -12.05 13.57
N TYR A 341 9.96 -11.32 13.12
CA TYR A 341 9.85 -10.90 11.72
C TYR A 341 10.99 -9.97 11.32
N LEU A 342 11.20 -8.89 12.09
CA LEU A 342 12.26 -7.90 11.82
C LEU A 342 13.68 -8.43 12.04
N ALA A 343 13.85 -9.55 12.74
CA ALA A 343 15.13 -10.21 12.97
C ALA A 343 15.59 -11.08 11.77
N VAL A 344 14.68 -11.42 10.86
CA VAL A 344 15.01 -12.22 9.68
C VAL A 344 15.93 -11.40 8.76
N PRO A 345 17.02 -11.98 8.21
CA PRO A 345 18.00 -11.25 7.39
C PRO A 345 17.49 -10.84 5.99
N LEU A 346 16.40 -11.45 5.50
CA LEU A 346 15.87 -11.25 4.15
C LEU A 346 15.77 -9.79 3.68
N PRO A 347 15.06 -8.87 4.37
CA PRO A 347 14.94 -7.50 3.90
C PRO A 347 16.27 -6.73 3.97
N TYR A 348 17.22 -7.13 4.82
CA TYR A 348 18.53 -6.48 4.90
C TYR A 348 19.44 -6.94 3.76
N ASN A 349 19.41 -8.23 3.39
CA ASN A 349 20.07 -8.73 2.19
C ASN A 349 19.54 -8.04 0.93
N SER A 350 18.21 -7.93 0.81
CA SER A 350 17.59 -7.22 -0.33
C SER A 350 17.96 -5.75 -0.38
N LEU A 351 18.11 -5.09 0.77
CA LEU A 351 18.57 -3.70 0.84
C LEU A 351 20.04 -3.57 0.42
N ALA A 352 20.90 -4.50 0.82
CA ALA A 352 22.34 -4.50 0.48
C ALA A 352 22.57 -4.68 -1.02
N GLU A 353 21.76 -5.51 -1.66
CA GLU A 353 21.87 -5.87 -3.09
C GLU A 353 21.03 -4.97 -4.00
N GLY A 354 20.24 -4.04 -3.45
CA GLY A 354 19.44 -3.13 -4.25
C GLY A 354 18.19 -3.74 -4.88
N ARG A 355 17.56 -4.75 -4.25
CA ARG A 355 16.39 -5.48 -4.78
C ARG A 355 15.08 -4.91 -4.29
N LEU A 356 14.16 -4.58 -5.21
CA LEU A 356 12.87 -3.98 -4.87
C LEU A 356 11.77 -5.02 -4.63
N ALA A 357 11.71 -6.09 -5.44
CA ALA A 357 10.63 -7.09 -5.35
C ALA A 357 10.54 -7.79 -3.98
N PRO A 358 11.65 -8.29 -3.38
CA PRO A 358 11.57 -8.94 -2.07
C PRO A 358 11.11 -7.99 -0.96
N LEU A 359 11.53 -6.72 -1.01
CA LEU A 359 11.14 -5.69 -0.02
C LEU A 359 9.65 -5.36 -0.12
N ALA A 360 9.13 -5.22 -1.35
CA ALA A 360 7.71 -5.03 -1.59
C ALA A 360 6.90 -6.23 -1.07
N ALA A 361 7.30 -7.46 -1.41
CA ALA A 361 6.66 -8.69 -0.93
C ALA A 361 6.68 -8.81 0.60
N TYR A 362 7.83 -8.49 1.23
CA TYR A 362 8.01 -8.45 2.69
C TYR A 362 7.11 -7.41 3.36
N ALA A 363 6.79 -6.30 2.69
CA ALA A 363 5.85 -5.31 3.19
C ALA A 363 4.39 -5.80 3.12
N VAL A 364 3.97 -6.39 1.99
CA VAL A 364 2.55 -6.63 1.69
C VAL A 364 2.04 -8.03 2.08
N LEU A 365 2.87 -9.06 2.05
CA LEU A 365 2.43 -10.45 2.30
C LEU A 365 1.77 -10.66 3.68
N PRO A 366 2.25 -10.05 4.79
CA PRO A 366 1.58 -10.18 6.09
C PRO A 366 0.13 -9.65 6.07
N TRP A 367 -0.17 -8.65 5.24
CA TRP A 367 -1.52 -8.11 5.08
C TRP A 367 -2.42 -9.10 4.34
N VAL A 368 -1.92 -9.69 3.25
CA VAL A 368 -2.64 -10.73 2.50
C VAL A 368 -2.92 -11.93 3.41
N ALA A 369 -1.93 -12.41 4.15
CA ALA A 369 -2.08 -13.52 5.08
C ALA A 369 -3.09 -13.21 6.20
N HIS A 370 -3.09 -11.99 6.74
CA HIS A 370 -4.11 -11.56 7.70
C HIS A 370 -5.52 -11.67 7.12
N ARG A 371 -5.72 -11.26 5.86
CA ARG A 371 -7.01 -11.35 5.19
C ARG A 371 -7.42 -12.79 4.92
N LEU A 372 -6.51 -13.66 4.50
CA LEU A 372 -6.76 -15.09 4.32
C LEU A 372 -7.09 -15.80 5.65
N ALA A 373 -6.40 -15.46 6.74
CA ALA A 373 -6.70 -15.98 8.08
C ALA A 373 -8.11 -15.57 8.55
N VAL A 374 -8.50 -14.31 8.33
CA VAL A 374 -9.86 -13.81 8.62
C VAL A 374 -10.90 -14.47 7.72
N ALA A 375 -10.58 -14.71 6.44
CA ALA A 375 -11.44 -15.38 5.48
C ALA A 375 -11.79 -16.81 5.94
N GLN A 376 -10.82 -17.55 6.45
CA GLN A 376 -10.99 -18.90 6.98
C GLN A 376 -12.00 -18.93 8.14
N GLY A 377 -12.01 -17.90 8.99
CA GLY A 377 -13.03 -17.68 10.01
C GLY A 377 -13.01 -18.68 11.18
N VAL A 378 -11.86 -19.31 11.41
CA VAL A 378 -11.58 -20.21 12.54
C VAL A 378 -10.96 -19.42 13.68
N VAL A 379 -11.16 -19.85 14.93
CA VAL A 379 -10.51 -19.25 16.10
C VAL A 379 -8.99 -19.13 15.88
N PRO A 380 -8.37 -17.97 16.17
CA PRO A 380 -8.94 -16.77 16.82
C PRO A 380 -9.52 -15.73 15.84
N TYR A 381 -9.43 -15.97 14.53
CA TYR A 381 -9.85 -15.06 13.46
C TYR A 381 -11.33 -15.14 13.11
N GLY A 382 -12.05 -16.08 13.71
CA GLY A 382 -13.49 -16.14 13.62
C GLY A 382 -14.12 -16.96 14.73
N ARG A 383 -15.35 -17.43 14.47
CA ARG A 383 -16.22 -18.09 15.48
C ARG A 383 -16.22 -19.61 15.38
N LYS A 384 -15.62 -20.17 14.32
CA LYS A 384 -15.58 -21.62 14.15
C LYS A 384 -14.54 -22.19 15.11
N GLY A 385 -14.96 -23.07 16.02
CA GLY A 385 -14.06 -23.74 16.98
C GLY A 385 -13.88 -23.01 18.31
N GLY A 386 -14.69 -22.00 18.63
CA GLY A 386 -14.66 -21.27 19.91
C GLY A 386 -14.85 -19.76 19.75
N ASP A 387 -14.53 -19.02 20.81
CA ASP A 387 -14.70 -17.57 20.83
C ASP A 387 -13.63 -16.83 20.03
N PRO A 388 -14.03 -15.82 19.24
CA PRO A 388 -13.09 -15.03 18.46
C PRO A 388 -12.17 -14.21 19.38
N GLY A 389 -10.92 -14.05 18.95
CA GLY A 389 -9.94 -13.20 19.63
C GLY A 389 -10.34 -11.72 19.63
N PRO A 390 -9.67 -10.90 20.47
CA PRO A 390 -10.00 -9.49 20.63
C PRO A 390 -9.84 -8.71 19.32
N GLY A 391 -10.85 -7.92 18.97
CA GLY A 391 -10.84 -7.05 17.79
C GLY A 391 -11.20 -7.74 16.47
N THR A 392 -11.45 -9.04 16.47
CA THR A 392 -11.90 -9.80 15.29
C THR A 392 -13.28 -9.34 14.84
N ARG A 393 -13.43 -9.04 13.55
CA ARG A 393 -14.70 -8.68 12.91
C ARG A 393 -14.87 -9.55 11.68
N LEU A 394 -15.89 -10.40 11.69
CA LEU A 394 -16.26 -11.21 10.53
C LEU A 394 -17.27 -10.46 9.67
N GLY A 395 -16.95 -10.28 8.40
CA GLY A 395 -17.88 -9.86 7.36
C GLY A 395 -18.64 -11.03 6.71
N GLY A 396 -19.64 -10.68 5.91
CA GLY A 396 -20.26 -11.62 4.97
C GLY A 396 -19.25 -12.14 3.94
N LEU A 397 -19.52 -13.30 3.33
CA LEU A 397 -18.59 -13.98 2.42
C LEU A 397 -18.12 -13.05 1.28
N TRP A 398 -19.06 -12.39 0.61
CA TRP A 398 -18.74 -11.47 -0.49
C TRP A 398 -17.97 -10.23 -0.06
N GLY A 399 -18.27 -9.68 1.12
CA GLY A 399 -17.53 -8.54 1.66
C GLY A 399 -16.08 -8.93 1.99
N GLU A 400 -15.85 -10.15 2.47
CA GLU A 400 -14.50 -10.68 2.70
C GLU A 400 -13.77 -10.96 1.38
N ALA A 401 -14.43 -11.57 0.38
CA ALA A 401 -13.87 -11.80 -0.96
C ALA A 401 -13.41 -10.48 -1.59
N LEU A 402 -14.25 -9.45 -1.53
CA LEU A 402 -13.97 -8.15 -2.09
C LEU A 402 -12.81 -7.44 -1.40
N VAL A 403 -12.82 -7.35 -0.08
CA VAL A 403 -11.74 -6.66 0.66
C VAL A 403 -10.43 -7.44 0.56
N THR A 404 -10.49 -8.77 0.55
CA THR A 404 -9.30 -9.60 0.35
C THR A 404 -8.76 -9.45 -1.07
N GLY A 405 -9.65 -9.40 -2.07
CA GLY A 405 -9.29 -9.12 -3.47
C GLY A 405 -8.70 -7.73 -3.68
N LEU A 406 -9.21 -6.71 -3.00
CA LEU A 406 -8.63 -5.36 -3.03
C LEU A 406 -7.24 -5.31 -2.39
N VAL A 407 -7.03 -5.98 -1.26
CA VAL A 407 -5.71 -6.06 -0.62
C VAL A 407 -4.72 -6.85 -1.50
N LEU A 408 -5.17 -7.95 -2.10
CA LEU A 408 -4.37 -8.73 -3.05
C LEU A 408 -4.05 -7.89 -4.29
N ALA A 409 -4.99 -7.11 -4.80
CA ALA A 409 -4.79 -6.21 -5.93
C ALA A 409 -3.72 -5.17 -5.63
N VAL A 410 -3.80 -4.48 -4.49
CA VAL A 410 -2.76 -3.53 -4.08
C VAL A 410 -1.40 -4.23 -3.96
N ALA A 411 -1.38 -5.45 -3.42
CA ALA A 411 -0.14 -6.22 -3.29
C ALA A 411 0.48 -6.58 -4.65
N ILE A 412 -0.33 -7.04 -5.61
CA ILE A 412 0.11 -7.35 -6.99
C ILE A 412 0.58 -6.09 -7.72
N GLY A 413 -0.11 -4.95 -7.54
CA GLY A 413 0.31 -3.69 -8.15
C GLY A 413 1.59 -3.10 -7.54
N MET A 414 1.99 -3.51 -6.34
CA MET A 414 3.34 -3.23 -5.82
C MET A 414 4.35 -4.21 -6.41
N GLU A 415 4.04 -5.51 -6.32
CA GLU A 415 4.92 -6.60 -6.75
C GLU A 415 4.08 -7.79 -7.28
N PRO A 416 4.07 -8.04 -8.61
CA PRO A 416 3.18 -9.04 -9.21
C PRO A 416 3.42 -10.48 -8.70
N THR A 417 4.66 -10.83 -8.36
CA THR A 417 5.03 -12.17 -7.88
C THR A 417 4.37 -12.54 -6.54
N VAL A 418 3.84 -11.56 -5.79
CA VAL A 418 3.11 -11.79 -4.54
C VAL A 418 1.91 -12.72 -4.74
N VAL A 419 1.34 -12.83 -5.94
CA VAL A 419 0.25 -13.79 -6.23
C VAL A 419 0.67 -15.23 -5.94
N VAL A 420 1.91 -15.61 -6.24
CA VAL A 420 2.45 -16.95 -5.98
C VAL A 420 2.62 -17.15 -4.47
N LEU A 421 3.19 -16.16 -3.78
CA LEU A 421 3.38 -16.19 -2.33
C LEU A 421 2.05 -16.25 -1.57
N ALA A 422 1.03 -15.53 -2.05
CA ALA A 422 -0.33 -15.60 -1.53
C ALA A 422 -0.94 -16.99 -1.73
N GLY A 423 -0.67 -17.63 -2.86
CA GLY A 423 -0.99 -19.04 -3.13
C GLY A 423 -0.34 -19.99 -2.13
N VAL A 424 0.96 -19.82 -1.84
CA VAL A 424 1.67 -20.60 -0.81
C VAL A 424 1.01 -20.44 0.56
N VAL A 425 0.65 -19.21 0.95
CA VAL A 425 -0.06 -18.96 2.22
C VAL A 425 -1.44 -19.64 2.22
N ALA A 426 -2.22 -19.50 1.15
CA ALA A 426 -3.55 -20.11 1.06
C ALA A 426 -3.49 -21.64 1.12
N THR A 427 -2.59 -22.27 0.35
CA THR A 427 -2.34 -23.71 0.38
C THR A 427 -1.85 -24.16 1.75
N GLY A 428 -0.92 -23.41 2.36
CA GLY A 428 -0.42 -23.72 3.69
C GLY A 428 -1.50 -23.69 4.77
N LEU A 429 -2.46 -22.76 4.67
CA LEU A 429 -3.63 -22.70 5.55
C LEU A 429 -4.61 -23.87 5.34
N VAL A 430 -4.79 -24.34 4.10
CA VAL A 430 -5.62 -25.51 3.77
C VAL A 430 -4.96 -26.78 4.31
N VAL A 431 -3.72 -27.06 3.89
CA VAL A 431 -2.97 -28.26 4.30
C VAL A 431 -2.77 -28.28 5.81
N GLY A 432 -2.37 -27.15 6.40
CA GLY A 432 -2.19 -27.04 7.85
C GLY A 432 -3.48 -27.22 8.64
N SER A 433 -4.65 -26.94 8.06
CA SER A 433 -5.94 -27.24 8.72
C SER A 433 -6.29 -28.71 8.66
N ILE A 434 -5.99 -29.39 7.55
CA ILE A 434 -6.15 -30.84 7.40
C ILE A 434 -5.24 -31.55 8.42
N LEU A 435 -3.97 -31.16 8.50
CA LEU A 435 -3.00 -31.73 9.44
C LEU A 435 -3.34 -31.42 10.90
N ALA A 436 -3.96 -30.27 11.18
CA ALA A 436 -4.51 -29.95 12.49
C ALA A 436 -5.81 -30.72 12.83
N GLY A 437 -6.28 -31.63 11.95
CA GLY A 437 -7.46 -32.46 12.17
C GLY A 437 -8.80 -31.72 12.01
N SER A 438 -8.84 -30.58 11.31
CA SER A 438 -10.04 -29.75 11.21
C SER A 438 -10.29 -29.24 9.79
N LEU A 439 -11.40 -29.68 9.20
CA LEU A 439 -11.91 -29.14 7.93
C LEU A 439 -12.69 -27.82 8.09
N ALA A 440 -12.86 -27.34 9.32
CA ALA A 440 -13.60 -26.13 9.61
C ALA A 440 -12.95 -24.92 8.90
N GLY A 441 -13.75 -24.20 8.11
CA GLY A 441 -13.31 -22.96 7.47
C GLY A 441 -12.66 -23.13 6.10
N ILE A 442 -12.22 -24.33 5.71
CA ILE A 442 -11.59 -24.58 4.40
C ILE A 442 -12.51 -24.18 3.23
N PRO A 443 -13.79 -24.61 3.16
CA PRO A 443 -14.65 -24.22 2.03
C PRO A 443 -14.85 -22.71 1.93
N ARG A 444 -14.90 -22.03 3.10
CA ARG A 444 -15.04 -20.57 3.14
C ARG A 444 -13.76 -19.88 2.68
N LEU A 445 -12.60 -20.38 3.11
CA LEU A 445 -11.29 -19.88 2.66
C LEU A 445 -11.17 -20.01 1.14
N LEU A 446 -11.48 -21.17 0.57
CA LEU A 446 -11.41 -21.40 -0.87
C LEU A 446 -12.34 -20.45 -1.64
N LEU A 447 -13.62 -20.34 -1.24
CA LEU A 447 -14.56 -19.42 -1.89
C LEU A 447 -14.10 -17.94 -1.82
N VAL A 448 -13.57 -17.51 -0.67
CA VAL A 448 -13.08 -16.14 -0.50
C VAL A 448 -11.78 -15.92 -1.26
N ALA A 449 -10.87 -16.89 -1.28
CA ALA A 449 -9.63 -16.83 -2.04
C ALA A 449 -9.91 -16.78 -3.54
N THR A 450 -10.77 -17.66 -4.07
CA THR A 450 -11.20 -17.62 -5.48
C THR A 450 -11.86 -16.30 -5.82
N GLY A 451 -12.80 -15.81 -4.99
CA GLY A 451 -13.42 -14.50 -5.20
C GLY A 451 -12.43 -13.34 -5.14
N ALA A 452 -11.43 -13.41 -4.26
CA ALA A 452 -10.36 -12.42 -4.16
C ALA A 452 -9.46 -12.44 -5.40
N THR A 453 -9.10 -13.63 -5.90
CA THR A 453 -8.35 -13.80 -7.15
C THR A 453 -9.12 -13.22 -8.32
N VAL A 454 -10.43 -13.49 -8.45
CA VAL A 454 -11.26 -12.91 -9.52
C VAL A 454 -11.30 -11.38 -9.43
N VAL A 455 -11.52 -10.81 -8.24
CA VAL A 455 -11.51 -9.35 -8.04
C VAL A 455 -10.15 -8.77 -8.41
N SER A 456 -9.06 -9.39 -7.96
CA SER A 456 -7.70 -8.91 -8.25
C SER A 456 -7.34 -9.02 -9.73
N ALA A 457 -7.71 -10.13 -10.37
CA ALA A 457 -7.53 -10.39 -11.79
C ALA A 457 -8.28 -9.36 -12.65
N LEU A 458 -9.51 -9.00 -12.29
CA LEU A 458 -10.27 -7.95 -12.97
C LEU A 458 -9.59 -6.57 -12.85
N LEU A 459 -8.96 -6.28 -11.71
CA LEU A 459 -8.23 -5.02 -11.52
C LEU A 459 -6.89 -4.98 -12.26
N HIS A 460 -6.26 -6.13 -12.51
CA HIS A 460 -5.01 -6.24 -13.27
C HIS A 460 -5.24 -6.87 -14.65
N ALA A 461 -6.43 -6.70 -15.24
CA ALA A 461 -6.77 -7.33 -16.51
C ALA A 461 -5.77 -6.98 -17.63
N HIS A 462 -5.19 -5.78 -17.59
CA HIS A 462 -4.14 -5.36 -18.52
C HIS A 462 -2.85 -6.21 -18.44
N GLN A 463 -2.53 -6.74 -17.26
CA GLN A 463 -1.40 -7.66 -17.09
C GLN A 463 -1.77 -9.09 -17.52
N LEU A 464 -3.06 -9.46 -17.50
CA LEU A 464 -3.52 -10.79 -17.92
C LEU A 464 -3.45 -10.99 -19.43
N ASP A 465 -3.50 -9.91 -20.23
CA ASP A 465 -3.28 -9.96 -21.69
C ASP A 465 -1.90 -10.56 -22.04
N ARG A 466 -0.98 -10.62 -21.07
CA ARG A 466 0.32 -11.28 -21.18
C ARG A 466 0.21 -12.81 -21.18
N LEU A 467 -0.69 -13.41 -20.40
CA LEU A 467 -0.75 -14.86 -20.21
C LEU A 467 -1.07 -15.68 -21.48
N PRO A 468 -2.00 -15.27 -22.37
CA PRO A 468 -2.29 -16.00 -23.61
C PRO A 468 -1.13 -16.05 -24.60
N GLY A 469 -0.16 -15.13 -24.49
CA GLY A 469 1.00 -15.04 -25.37
C GLY A 469 2.15 -16.01 -25.04
N GLY A 470 1.96 -16.92 -24.07
CA GLY A 470 2.97 -17.91 -23.67
C GLY A 470 3.90 -17.47 -22.54
N ASP A 471 3.73 -16.26 -22.00
CA ASP A 471 4.50 -15.85 -20.82
C ASP A 471 4.06 -16.61 -19.57
N HIS A 472 5.03 -17.33 -19.00
CA HIS A 472 4.91 -17.89 -17.68
C HIS A 472 5.18 -16.83 -16.59
N VAL A 473 4.91 -17.20 -15.34
CA VAL A 473 5.20 -16.38 -14.15
C VAL A 473 6.62 -15.78 -14.18
N ALA A 474 7.58 -16.46 -14.82
CA ALA A 474 8.94 -16.01 -15.07
C ALA A 474 9.07 -14.58 -15.64
N ALA A 475 8.13 -14.13 -16.47
CA ALA A 475 8.18 -12.81 -17.09
C ALA A 475 8.01 -11.64 -16.11
N PHE A 476 7.49 -11.92 -14.90
CA PHE A 476 7.27 -10.92 -13.85
C PHE A 476 8.30 -11.01 -12.73
N VAL A 477 9.24 -11.95 -12.80
CA VAL A 477 10.19 -12.25 -11.74
C VAL A 477 11.44 -11.39 -11.91
N GLU A 478 11.80 -10.65 -10.85
CA GLU A 478 13.12 -10.03 -10.73
C GLU A 478 14.19 -11.13 -10.59
N PRO A 479 15.19 -11.21 -11.49
CA PRO A 479 16.22 -12.24 -11.44
C PRO A 479 17.08 -12.17 -10.17
N GLY A 480 17.35 -13.32 -9.56
CA GLY A 480 18.27 -13.51 -8.44
C GLY A 480 19.70 -13.84 -8.87
N THR A 481 20.62 -13.89 -7.90
CA THR A 481 22.07 -14.17 -8.07
C THR A 481 22.47 -15.63 -7.86
N TRP A 482 21.54 -16.49 -7.46
CA TRP A 482 21.85 -17.85 -7.02
C TRP A 482 21.52 -18.86 -8.13
N ALA A 483 22.40 -19.85 -8.28
CA ALA A 483 22.25 -20.92 -9.26
C ALA A 483 21.47 -22.11 -8.67
N PRO A 484 20.91 -23.01 -9.52
CA PRO A 484 20.48 -24.33 -9.04
C PRO A 484 21.59 -25.02 -8.25
N ALA A 485 21.23 -25.64 -7.12
CA ALA A 485 22.09 -26.36 -6.18
C ALA A 485 23.12 -25.51 -5.42
N ASP A 486 22.93 -24.19 -5.36
CA ASP A 486 23.85 -23.24 -4.71
C ASP A 486 23.58 -23.07 -3.21
N LEU A 487 22.31 -23.04 -2.77
CA LEU A 487 21.98 -22.73 -1.37
C LEU A 487 22.03 -23.96 -0.46
N GLY A 488 21.33 -25.03 -0.83
CA GLY A 488 21.12 -26.21 0.02
C GLY A 488 20.23 -25.98 1.26
N ILE A 489 19.75 -27.08 1.85
CA ILE A 489 18.74 -27.05 2.94
C ILE A 489 19.19 -26.26 4.18
N PRO A 490 20.42 -26.42 4.72
CA PRO A 490 20.83 -25.71 5.93
C PRO A 490 20.83 -24.20 5.75
N THR A 491 21.21 -23.70 4.57
CA THR A 491 21.28 -22.28 4.22
C THR A 491 19.87 -21.70 4.08
N ILE A 492 18.98 -22.43 3.39
CA ILE A 492 17.55 -22.10 3.25
C ILE A 492 16.88 -21.95 4.63
N LEU A 493 17.07 -22.92 5.54
CA LEU A 493 16.43 -22.90 6.86
C LEU A 493 16.95 -21.79 7.79
N ARG A 494 18.18 -21.33 7.56
CA ARG A 494 18.83 -20.26 8.34
C ARG A 494 18.57 -18.86 7.76
N PHE A 495 17.94 -18.77 6.59
CA PHE A 495 17.82 -17.53 5.80
C PHE A 495 19.18 -16.92 5.44
N ASP A 496 20.18 -17.78 5.23
CA ASP A 496 21.58 -17.40 5.02
C ASP A 496 21.85 -17.14 3.52
N THR A 497 21.07 -16.23 2.90
CA THR A 497 21.06 -16.03 1.43
C THR A 497 21.97 -14.90 0.94
N GLY A 498 22.61 -14.17 1.84
CA GLY A 498 23.35 -12.95 1.52
C GLY A 498 24.18 -12.45 2.70
N PRO A 499 24.72 -11.22 2.64
CA PRO A 499 25.75 -10.73 3.56
C PRO A 499 25.31 -10.60 5.03
N PHE A 500 24.01 -10.53 5.30
CA PHE A 500 23.44 -10.47 6.66
C PHE A 500 22.99 -11.83 7.19
N GLY A 501 23.26 -12.93 6.48
CA GLY A 501 23.05 -14.27 6.98
C GLY A 501 23.89 -14.50 8.24
N GLY A 502 23.25 -14.56 9.40
CA GLY A 502 23.91 -14.66 10.71
C GLY A 502 24.65 -15.98 10.95
N GLY A 503 25.08 -16.68 9.90
CA GLY A 503 25.72 -17.99 9.95
C GLY A 503 24.89 -18.98 10.76
N HIS A 504 25.50 -19.56 11.80
CA HIS A 504 24.79 -20.49 12.70
C HIS A 504 23.74 -19.83 13.61
N LEU A 505 23.78 -18.51 13.80
CA LEU A 505 22.82 -17.80 14.64
C LEU A 505 21.40 -17.83 14.05
N GLY A 506 21.27 -18.03 12.72
CA GLY A 506 19.98 -18.18 12.05
C GLY A 506 19.11 -19.32 12.62
N TRP A 507 19.72 -20.36 13.21
CA TRP A 507 18.97 -21.44 13.88
C TRP A 507 18.13 -20.95 15.06
N ALA A 508 18.51 -19.84 15.70
CA ALA A 508 17.78 -19.27 16.82
C ALA A 508 16.34 -18.86 16.42
N LEU A 509 16.11 -18.51 15.15
CA LEU A 509 14.79 -18.15 14.62
C LEU A 509 13.80 -19.34 14.62
N LEU A 510 14.30 -20.58 14.58
CA LEU A 510 13.47 -21.78 14.61
C LEU A 510 13.13 -22.26 16.04
N VAL A 511 13.90 -21.82 17.04
CA VAL A 511 13.72 -22.27 18.44
C VAL A 511 12.34 -21.90 18.97
N ILE A 512 11.89 -20.65 18.84
CA ILE A 512 10.61 -20.21 19.39
C ILE A 512 9.41 -20.91 18.71
N PRO A 513 9.37 -21.06 17.37
CA PRO A 513 8.37 -21.87 16.69
C PRO A 513 8.35 -23.35 17.12
N VAL A 514 9.51 -23.98 17.31
CA VAL A 514 9.60 -25.37 17.82
C VAL A 514 9.06 -25.45 19.25
N LEU A 515 9.43 -24.50 20.12
CA LEU A 515 8.87 -24.42 21.47
C LEU A 515 7.36 -24.25 21.43
N ALA A 516 6.83 -23.44 20.51
CA ALA A 516 5.39 -23.25 20.33
C ALA A 516 4.67 -24.57 19.99
N LEU A 517 5.28 -25.42 19.17
CA LEU A 517 4.72 -26.74 18.83
C LEU A 517 4.65 -27.66 20.06
N LEU A 518 5.65 -27.59 20.95
CA LEU A 518 5.73 -28.39 22.16
C LEU A 518 4.82 -27.89 23.30
N THR A 519 4.52 -26.59 23.33
CA THR A 519 3.76 -25.98 24.45
C THR A 519 2.30 -25.70 24.13
N ALA A 520 1.95 -25.49 22.86
CA ALA A 520 0.59 -25.13 22.47
C ALA A 520 -0.38 -26.31 22.59
N SER A 521 -1.64 -26.01 22.91
CA SER A 521 -2.72 -27.00 22.97
C SER A 521 -4.01 -26.43 22.37
N GLY A 522 -4.92 -27.32 21.98
CA GLY A 522 -6.22 -26.96 21.40
C GLY A 522 -6.09 -26.10 20.14
N TRP A 523 -6.86 -25.01 20.04
CA TRP A 523 -6.83 -24.12 18.88
C TRP A 523 -5.47 -23.46 18.65
N ARG A 524 -4.67 -23.27 19.71
CA ARG A 524 -3.32 -22.70 19.60
C ARG A 524 -2.39 -23.66 18.88
N LEU A 525 -2.47 -24.96 19.17
CA LEU A 525 -1.70 -25.99 18.46
C LEU A 525 -2.10 -26.04 16.98
N ALA A 526 -3.40 -26.04 16.69
CA ALA A 526 -3.90 -25.98 15.31
C ALA A 526 -3.37 -24.75 14.55
N LEU A 527 -3.24 -23.61 15.23
CA LEU A 527 -2.68 -22.41 14.63
C LEU A 527 -1.16 -22.50 14.42
N VAL A 528 -0.41 -23.09 15.35
CA VAL A 528 1.02 -23.36 15.17
C VAL A 528 1.25 -24.28 13.98
N VAL A 529 0.47 -25.37 13.85
CA VAL A 529 0.56 -26.28 12.70
C VAL A 529 0.32 -25.54 11.40
N ARG A 530 -0.74 -24.72 11.31
CA ARG A 530 -0.98 -23.89 10.12
C ARG A 530 0.17 -22.93 9.80
N ALA A 531 0.68 -22.23 10.80
CA ALA A 531 1.79 -21.28 10.64
C ALA A 531 3.09 -21.97 10.18
N LEU A 532 3.40 -23.14 10.75
CA LEU A 532 4.57 -23.93 10.36
C LEU A 532 4.42 -24.54 8.97
N ILE A 533 3.21 -24.93 8.55
CA ILE A 533 2.98 -25.42 7.19
C ILE A 533 3.08 -24.29 6.16
N VAL A 534 2.65 -23.06 6.50
CA VAL A 534 2.94 -21.88 5.68
C VAL A 534 4.46 -21.66 5.60
N ALA A 535 5.19 -21.83 6.71
CA ALA A 535 6.64 -21.67 6.70
C ALA A 535 7.34 -22.74 5.85
N ALA A 536 6.93 -24.01 6.01
CA ALA A 536 7.39 -25.13 5.21
C ALA A 536 7.06 -24.96 3.72
N GLY A 537 5.95 -24.30 3.38
CA GLY A 537 5.64 -23.94 2.00
C GLY A 537 6.64 -22.95 1.40
N GLY A 538 7.08 -21.95 2.16
CA GLY A 538 8.14 -21.02 1.73
C GLY A 538 9.50 -21.70 1.58
N PHE A 539 9.92 -22.49 2.58
CA PHE A 539 11.16 -23.27 2.50
C PHE A 539 11.13 -24.30 1.38
N GLY A 540 9.99 -24.98 1.20
CA GLY A 540 9.78 -25.96 0.15
C GLY A 540 9.81 -25.34 -1.25
N LEU A 541 9.25 -24.13 -1.42
CA LEU A 541 9.35 -23.41 -2.68
C LEU A 541 10.81 -23.03 -3.00
N ALA A 542 11.56 -22.53 -2.01
CA ALA A 542 12.99 -22.25 -2.18
C ALA A 542 13.77 -23.51 -2.52
N TRP A 543 13.50 -24.63 -1.84
CA TRP A 543 14.14 -25.91 -2.11
C TRP A 543 13.82 -26.47 -3.50
N VAL A 544 12.56 -26.38 -3.96
CA VAL A 544 12.18 -26.82 -5.31
C VAL A 544 12.93 -26.04 -6.40
N LEU A 545 13.10 -24.73 -6.20
CA LEU A 545 13.89 -23.90 -7.10
C LEU A 545 15.38 -24.27 -7.04
N ASP A 546 15.90 -24.56 -5.85
CA ASP A 546 17.29 -25.01 -5.64
C ASP A 546 17.57 -26.34 -6.34
N GLN A 547 16.55 -27.20 -6.54
CA GLN A 547 16.72 -28.43 -7.32
C GLN A 547 16.74 -28.21 -8.85
N GLY A 548 16.60 -26.97 -9.34
CA GLY A 548 16.59 -26.66 -10.76
C GLY A 548 15.32 -27.09 -11.50
N TRP A 549 14.20 -27.30 -10.79
CA TRP A 549 12.92 -27.69 -11.39
C TRP A 549 12.17 -26.52 -12.04
N TRP A 550 12.84 -25.38 -12.20
CA TRP A 550 12.33 -24.16 -12.79
C TRP A 550 13.12 -23.81 -14.04
N SER A 551 12.42 -23.60 -15.15
CA SER A 551 13.01 -23.33 -16.46
C SER A 551 13.04 -21.85 -16.83
N GLY A 552 12.59 -20.96 -15.94
CA GLY A 552 12.61 -19.51 -16.16
C GLY A 552 13.73 -18.82 -15.39
N SER A 553 13.78 -17.49 -15.45
CA SER A 553 14.70 -16.69 -14.63
C SER A 553 14.52 -17.03 -13.15
N MET A 554 15.61 -17.36 -12.47
CA MET A 554 15.57 -17.68 -11.03
C MET A 554 15.10 -16.46 -10.24
N PRO A 555 14.07 -16.57 -9.39
CA PRO A 555 13.68 -15.48 -8.51
C PRO A 555 14.72 -15.25 -7.43
N ALA A 556 14.81 -14.03 -6.91
CA ALA A 556 15.57 -13.74 -5.70
C ALA A 556 15.18 -14.70 -4.55
N ALA A 557 16.16 -15.31 -3.89
CA ALA A 557 15.92 -16.24 -2.79
C ALA A 557 15.15 -15.56 -1.64
N GLU A 558 15.40 -14.27 -1.40
CA GLU A 558 14.74 -13.48 -0.37
C GLU A 558 13.24 -13.37 -0.61
N LEU A 559 12.82 -13.25 -1.87
CA LEU A 559 11.41 -13.15 -2.26
C LEU A 559 10.65 -14.43 -1.92
N VAL A 560 11.24 -15.58 -2.23
CA VAL A 560 10.63 -16.90 -2.05
C VAL A 560 10.56 -17.31 -0.58
N LEU A 561 11.46 -16.79 0.25
CA LEU A 561 11.52 -17.07 1.69
C LEU A 561 10.63 -16.16 2.56
N VAL A 562 9.97 -15.13 2.00
CA VAL A 562 9.04 -14.26 2.76
C VAL A 562 7.92 -15.04 3.45
N PRO A 563 7.25 -16.04 2.82
CA PRO A 563 6.26 -16.88 3.51
C PRO A 563 6.85 -17.66 4.70
N ALA A 564 8.11 -18.08 4.61
CA ALA A 564 8.83 -18.74 5.71
C ALA A 564 9.02 -17.80 6.90
N ALA A 565 9.54 -16.60 6.67
CA ALA A 565 9.67 -15.56 7.69
C ALA A 565 8.33 -15.24 8.38
N LEU A 566 7.27 -15.09 7.59
CA LEU A 566 5.91 -14.83 8.07
C LEU A 566 5.35 -15.98 8.92
N GLY A 567 5.50 -17.22 8.47
CA GLY A 567 5.03 -18.41 9.18
C GLY A 567 5.75 -18.61 10.52
N LEU A 568 7.07 -18.39 10.57
CA LEU A 568 7.83 -18.44 11.82
C LEU A 568 7.42 -17.34 12.79
N ALA A 569 7.26 -16.10 12.34
CA ALA A 569 6.77 -14.99 13.17
C ALA A 569 5.35 -15.27 13.71
N TRP A 570 4.49 -15.89 12.90
CA TRP A 570 3.14 -16.28 13.30
C TRP A 570 3.15 -17.39 14.35
N ALA A 571 3.99 -18.42 14.20
CA ALA A 571 4.18 -19.48 15.19
C ALA A 571 4.80 -18.95 16.50
N ALA A 572 5.79 -18.06 16.40
CA ALA A 572 6.45 -17.43 17.55
C ALA A 572 5.46 -16.63 18.41
N ALA A 573 4.48 -15.96 17.78
CA ALA A 573 3.39 -15.28 18.49
C ALA A 573 2.59 -16.24 19.38
N VAL A 574 2.29 -17.43 18.86
CA VAL A 574 1.56 -18.46 19.61
C VAL A 574 2.43 -19.06 20.71
N GLY A 575 3.73 -19.27 20.45
CA GLY A 575 4.72 -19.69 21.44
C GLY A 575 4.72 -18.76 22.64
N ALA A 576 4.91 -17.46 22.42
CA ALA A 576 4.88 -16.44 23.46
C ALA A 576 3.54 -16.41 24.23
N ALA A 577 2.42 -16.58 23.53
CA ALA A 577 1.11 -16.63 24.16
C ALA A 577 0.91 -17.89 25.03
N SER A 578 1.40 -19.05 24.59
CA SER A 578 1.25 -20.34 25.26
C SER A 578 2.16 -20.47 26.48
N ILE A 579 3.40 -20.03 26.39
CA ILE A 579 4.36 -20.02 27.50
C ILE A 579 3.83 -19.13 28.63
N GLY A 580 3.33 -17.92 28.33
CA GLY A 580 2.82 -17.00 29.35
C GLY A 580 1.56 -17.48 30.08
N ALA A 581 0.73 -18.30 29.45
CA ALA A 581 -0.51 -18.81 30.06
C ALA A 581 -0.28 -20.03 30.98
N GLY A 582 0.82 -20.77 30.78
CA GLY A 582 1.09 -22.02 31.50
C GLY A 582 1.83 -21.87 32.84
N ILE A 583 2.35 -20.68 33.15
CA ILE A 583 3.23 -20.43 34.32
C ILE A 583 2.43 -20.09 35.57
N TYR A 584 1.28 -19.42 35.44
CA TYR A 584 0.41 -19.07 36.56
C TYR A 584 -0.47 -20.26 36.94
N GLY A 585 0.00 -21.11 37.86
CA GLY A 585 -0.83 -22.12 38.52
C GLY A 585 -0.34 -23.58 38.48
N ARG A 586 0.96 -23.85 38.21
CA ARG A 586 1.51 -25.21 38.26
C ARG A 586 2.77 -25.27 39.13
N ALA A 587 3.04 -26.46 39.70
CA ALA A 587 4.28 -26.75 40.41
C ALA A 587 5.52 -26.56 39.50
N PHE A 588 6.65 -26.26 40.12
CA PHE A 588 7.93 -26.06 39.44
C PHE A 588 8.31 -27.30 38.58
N GLY A 589 8.73 -27.08 37.34
CA GLY A 589 8.98 -28.15 36.35
C GLY A 589 9.57 -27.61 35.05
N TRP A 590 9.90 -28.49 34.09
CA TRP A 590 10.68 -28.15 32.88
C TRP A 590 10.17 -26.93 32.07
N ARG A 591 8.86 -26.65 32.14
CA ARG A 591 8.23 -25.49 31.47
C ARG A 591 8.72 -24.13 31.98
N HIS A 592 9.29 -24.06 33.17
CA HIS A 592 9.86 -22.83 33.74
C HIS A 592 11.20 -22.43 33.08
N PHE A 593 11.88 -23.37 32.41
CA PHE A 593 13.09 -23.09 31.63
C PHE A 593 12.78 -22.58 30.21
N LEU A 594 11.53 -22.66 29.74
CA LEU A 594 11.16 -22.25 28.38
C LEU A 594 11.21 -20.73 28.14
N PRO A 595 10.70 -19.85 29.03
CA PRO A 595 10.84 -18.41 28.86
C PRO A 595 12.28 -17.91 28.68
N PRO A 596 13.26 -18.28 29.53
CA PRO A 596 14.64 -17.80 29.35
C PRO A 596 15.27 -18.34 28.06
N VAL A 597 14.99 -19.58 27.66
CA VAL A 597 15.46 -20.12 26.37
C VAL A 597 14.85 -19.35 25.19
N ALA A 598 13.55 -19.07 25.23
CA ALA A 598 12.88 -18.29 24.19
C ALA A 598 13.40 -16.83 24.15
N ALA A 599 13.68 -16.23 25.29
CA ALA A 599 14.27 -14.90 25.37
C ALA A 599 15.70 -14.86 24.82
N LEU A 600 16.53 -15.86 25.16
CA LEU A 600 17.88 -16.00 24.63
C LEU A 600 17.85 -16.21 23.11
N ALA A 601 16.99 -17.09 22.61
CA ALA A 601 16.83 -17.31 21.17
C ALA A 601 16.42 -16.02 20.44
N LEU A 602 15.50 -15.23 21.01
CA LEU A 602 15.11 -13.95 20.45
C LEU A 602 16.26 -12.94 20.46
N LEU A 603 17.02 -12.86 21.55
CA LEU A 603 18.20 -12.00 21.66
C LEU A 603 19.25 -12.37 20.61
N VAL A 604 19.55 -13.66 20.45
CA VAL A 604 20.49 -14.18 19.45
C VAL A 604 19.99 -13.86 18.04
N GLY A 605 18.70 -14.02 17.76
CA GLY A 605 18.13 -13.68 16.45
C GLY A 605 18.17 -12.18 16.13
N VAL A 606 17.98 -11.31 17.12
CA VAL A 606 17.99 -9.85 16.94
C VAL A 606 19.41 -9.27 16.88
N ALA A 607 20.41 -9.93 17.49
CA ALA A 607 21.77 -9.41 17.60
C ALA A 607 22.44 -9.04 16.26
N PRO A 608 22.36 -9.85 15.18
CA PRO A 608 22.91 -9.49 13.87
C PRO A 608 22.31 -8.20 13.30
N VAL A 609 21.00 -7.99 13.46
CA VAL A 609 20.31 -6.78 12.99
C VAL A 609 20.76 -5.55 13.76
N VAL A 610 20.92 -5.66 15.08
CA VAL A 610 21.43 -4.56 15.91
C VAL A 610 22.87 -4.22 15.52
N ALA A 611 23.72 -5.22 15.30
CA ALA A 611 25.09 -5.02 14.83
C ALA A 611 25.12 -4.34 13.45
N ALA A 612 24.29 -4.79 12.50
CA ALA A 612 24.16 -4.20 11.16
C ALA A 612 23.70 -2.74 11.19
N SER A 613 22.88 -2.36 12.18
CA SER A 613 22.40 -0.97 12.33
C SER A 613 23.52 0.03 12.69
N LEU A 614 24.68 -0.45 13.17
CA LEU A 614 25.77 0.44 13.58
C LEU A 614 26.40 1.18 12.38
N ASP A 615 26.48 0.54 11.22
CA ASP A 615 27.03 1.11 9.99
C ASP A 615 26.20 2.30 9.46
N GLY A 616 24.90 2.32 9.72
CA GLY A 616 24.02 3.42 9.32
C GLY A 616 23.61 3.42 7.83
N ARG A 617 24.03 2.41 7.07
CA ARG A 617 23.70 2.16 5.65
C ARG A 617 23.25 0.73 5.37
N TRP A 618 23.15 -0.13 6.39
CA TRP A 618 22.81 -1.55 6.24
C TRP A 618 23.67 -2.27 5.20
N GLY A 619 24.98 -2.00 5.17
CA GLY A 619 25.91 -2.65 4.26
C GLY A 619 25.86 -2.15 2.81
N LEU A 620 25.03 -1.14 2.49
CA LEU A 620 25.06 -0.51 1.17
C LEU A 620 26.39 0.23 0.93
N PRO A 621 27.08 -0.06 -0.19
CA PRO A 621 28.25 0.69 -0.62
C PRO A 621 28.00 2.20 -0.70
N PRO A 622 29.01 3.04 -0.44
CA PRO A 622 28.80 4.49 -0.40
C PRO A 622 28.65 5.16 -1.76
N ARG A 623 29.06 4.50 -2.85
CA ARG A 623 28.89 4.95 -4.23
C ARG A 623 28.44 3.77 -5.11
N GLY A 624 27.51 4.04 -6.01
CA GLY A 624 26.97 3.07 -6.95
C GLY A 624 27.77 2.97 -8.24
N LEU A 625 27.19 2.32 -9.25
CA LEU A 625 27.79 2.17 -10.59
C LEU A 625 27.88 3.50 -11.34
N ASP A 626 26.97 4.42 -11.03
CA ASP A 626 26.94 5.80 -11.53
C ASP A 626 28.28 6.54 -11.34
N ALA A 627 28.95 6.30 -10.20
CA ALA A 627 30.26 6.89 -9.92
C ALA A 627 31.43 6.27 -10.70
N ALA A 628 31.24 5.11 -11.33
CA ALA A 628 32.26 4.44 -12.13
C ALA A 628 32.19 4.80 -13.63
N LEU A 629 31.15 5.52 -14.05
CA LEU A 629 30.86 5.77 -15.46
C LEU A 629 31.29 7.19 -15.84
N PRO A 630 32.38 7.36 -16.61
CA PRO A 630 32.83 8.67 -17.07
C PRO A 630 31.83 9.33 -18.02
N ILE A 631 30.96 8.53 -18.64
CA ILE A 631 29.90 8.99 -19.55
C ILE A 631 28.99 10.01 -18.84
N PHE A 632 28.68 9.82 -17.56
CA PHE A 632 27.77 10.69 -16.80
C PHE A 632 28.48 11.80 -16.01
N GLY A 633 29.79 11.95 -16.19
CA GLY A 633 30.63 12.94 -15.50
C GLY A 633 30.73 14.29 -16.22
N ASP A 634 31.12 15.32 -15.46
CA ASP A 634 31.20 16.74 -15.87
C ASP A 634 32.47 17.10 -16.70
N GLU A 635 33.25 16.13 -17.16
CA GLU A 635 34.48 16.39 -17.93
C GLU A 635 34.17 16.71 -19.40
N GLY A 636 33.88 17.98 -19.65
CA GLY A 636 33.69 18.54 -21.00
C GLY A 636 32.97 19.88 -21.07
N GLY A 637 32.50 20.43 -19.94
CA GLY A 637 31.79 21.73 -19.91
C GLY A 637 30.39 21.71 -20.53
N VAL A 638 29.92 20.55 -20.97
CA VAL A 638 28.51 20.28 -21.25
C VAL A 638 28.04 19.37 -20.12
N ALA A 639 27.37 19.94 -19.12
CA ALA A 639 26.68 19.15 -18.12
C ALA A 639 25.78 18.14 -18.86
N TYR A 640 25.78 16.88 -18.41
CA TYR A 640 24.86 15.85 -18.90
C TYR A 640 23.43 16.37 -18.66
N ASP A 641 22.85 17.04 -19.66
CA ASP A 641 21.52 17.62 -19.52
C ASP A 641 20.53 16.46 -19.50
N GLY A 642 19.89 16.25 -18.34
CA GLY A 642 18.96 15.15 -18.08
C GLY A 642 17.64 15.24 -18.86
N SER A 643 17.59 16.02 -19.93
CA SER A 643 16.49 16.07 -20.88
C SER A 643 16.50 14.79 -21.73
N ARG A 644 15.59 13.87 -21.40
CA ARG A 644 15.33 12.65 -22.19
C ARG A 644 15.21 13.03 -23.67
N GLY A 645 16.07 12.45 -24.51
CA GLY A 645 16.12 12.69 -25.96
C GLY A 645 17.42 13.36 -26.46
N GLY A 646 18.21 14.02 -25.61
CA GLY A 646 19.39 14.78 -26.08
C GLY A 646 20.70 13.99 -26.27
N VAL A 647 20.87 12.87 -25.58
CA VAL A 647 22.15 12.14 -25.50
C VAL A 647 21.90 10.66 -25.78
N GLY A 648 22.71 10.03 -26.63
CA GLY A 648 22.35 8.73 -27.22
C GLY A 648 22.20 7.60 -26.20
N ARG A 649 21.51 6.55 -26.65
CA ARG A 649 21.09 5.42 -25.81
C ARG A 649 22.28 4.60 -25.32
N VAL A 650 22.09 3.98 -24.17
CA VAL A 650 23.07 3.09 -23.55
C VAL A 650 22.49 1.68 -23.53
N LEU A 651 23.24 0.75 -24.13
CA LEU A 651 22.96 -0.68 -24.10
C LEU A 651 23.78 -1.33 -22.99
N TRP A 652 23.11 -1.80 -21.94
CA TRP A 652 23.70 -2.49 -20.80
C TRP A 652 23.71 -3.99 -21.04
N LEU A 653 24.85 -4.64 -20.81
CA LEU A 653 25.06 -6.06 -21.00
C LEU A 653 25.70 -6.65 -19.75
N GLY A 654 25.29 -7.85 -19.35
CA GLY A 654 25.87 -8.52 -18.19
C GLY A 654 24.94 -9.56 -17.57
N GLU A 655 25.30 -10.05 -16.40
CA GLU A 655 24.44 -10.99 -15.67
C GLU A 655 23.13 -10.28 -15.25
N PRO A 656 21.95 -10.91 -15.43
CA PRO A 656 20.65 -10.30 -15.14
C PRO A 656 20.49 -9.68 -13.75
N SER A 657 21.25 -10.19 -12.77
CA SER A 657 21.17 -9.82 -11.37
C SER A 657 21.87 -8.49 -11.03
N ILE A 658 22.90 -8.10 -11.81
CA ILE A 658 23.72 -6.91 -11.59
C ILE A 658 23.40 -5.76 -12.56
N LEU A 659 22.52 -5.99 -13.55
CA LEU A 659 22.09 -4.96 -14.48
C LEU A 659 21.38 -3.81 -13.77
N PRO A 660 21.69 -2.54 -14.11
CA PRO A 660 21.10 -1.36 -13.45
C PRO A 660 19.67 -1.04 -13.94
N ALA A 661 19.17 -1.76 -14.95
CA ALA A 661 17.84 -1.59 -15.55
C ALA A 661 17.20 -2.96 -15.84
N ALA A 662 15.88 -3.00 -15.99
CA ALA A 662 15.16 -4.24 -16.31
C ALA A 662 15.65 -4.76 -17.66
N GLY A 663 16.17 -5.99 -17.66
CA GLY A 663 16.78 -6.59 -18.83
C GLY A 663 15.96 -7.74 -19.39
N ILE A 664 16.23 -8.06 -20.65
CA ILE A 664 15.72 -9.24 -21.35
C ILE A 664 16.87 -10.25 -21.49
N ALA A 665 16.57 -11.52 -21.26
CA ALA A 665 17.55 -12.60 -21.42
C ALA A 665 17.98 -12.76 -22.90
N LEU A 666 19.29 -12.89 -23.10
CA LEU A 666 19.92 -13.23 -24.36
C LEU A 666 20.25 -14.72 -24.41
N ASP A 667 21.00 -15.21 -23.41
CA ASP A 667 21.44 -16.59 -23.25
C ASP A 667 21.55 -16.93 -21.74
N ASP A 668 21.93 -18.16 -21.39
CA ASP A 668 22.11 -18.60 -20.00
C ASP A 668 23.16 -17.74 -19.27
N GLY A 669 22.68 -16.90 -18.34
CA GLY A 669 23.53 -16.00 -17.55
C GLY A 669 23.83 -14.65 -18.20
N LEU A 670 23.29 -14.34 -19.39
CA LEU A 670 23.49 -13.05 -20.06
C LEU A 670 22.15 -12.37 -20.37
N ALA A 671 22.03 -11.10 -19.99
CA ALA A 671 20.91 -10.25 -20.34
C ALA A 671 21.35 -8.89 -20.89
N MET A 672 20.42 -8.24 -21.57
CA MET A 672 20.57 -6.88 -22.08
C MET A 672 19.48 -5.95 -21.55
N ALA A 673 19.81 -4.69 -21.29
CA ALA A 673 18.85 -3.63 -21.01
C ALA A 673 19.18 -2.39 -21.85
N LEU A 674 18.17 -1.67 -22.33
CA LEU A 674 18.35 -0.48 -23.16
C LEU A 674 17.68 0.71 -22.50
N THR A 675 18.46 1.75 -22.19
CA THR A 675 18.00 2.97 -21.51
C THR A 675 18.31 4.23 -22.32
N ASP A 676 17.46 5.24 -22.14
CA ASP A 676 17.69 6.58 -22.67
C ASP A 676 18.58 7.35 -21.69
N GLY A 677 19.90 7.16 -21.79
CA GLY A 677 20.88 7.75 -20.88
C GLY A 677 21.05 6.96 -19.59
N ALA A 678 21.17 7.66 -18.45
CA ALA A 678 21.35 7.05 -17.14
C ALA A 678 20.06 6.31 -16.70
N PRO A 679 20.17 5.07 -16.18
CA PRO A 679 19.01 4.32 -15.70
C PRO A 679 18.27 5.05 -14.58
N ASP A 680 16.94 5.01 -14.64
CA ASP A 680 16.09 5.57 -13.60
C ASP A 680 15.02 4.57 -13.14
N LEU A 681 14.14 5.01 -12.24
CA LEU A 681 13.09 4.18 -11.67
C LEU A 681 12.06 3.68 -12.69
N SER A 682 11.92 4.35 -13.85
CA SER A 682 11.00 3.93 -14.92
C SER A 682 11.52 2.73 -15.72
N ASP A 683 12.84 2.49 -15.66
CA ASP A 683 13.51 1.36 -16.32
C ASP A 683 13.49 0.08 -15.50
N GLN A 684 12.91 0.06 -14.30
CA GLN A 684 13.03 -1.07 -13.35
C GLN A 684 11.95 -2.15 -13.52
N VAL A 685 10.89 -1.90 -14.29
CA VAL A 685 9.78 -2.85 -14.45
C VAL A 685 10.03 -3.79 -15.64
N PRO A 686 10.00 -5.12 -15.44
CA PRO A 686 10.16 -6.12 -16.50
C PRO A 686 9.23 -5.90 -17.71
N PHE A 687 9.75 -6.18 -18.90
CA PHE A 687 9.05 -6.04 -20.18
C PHE A 687 9.49 -7.11 -21.18
N ARG A 688 8.72 -7.26 -22.27
CA ARG A 688 9.02 -8.23 -23.33
C ARG A 688 9.78 -7.60 -24.48
N ALA A 689 10.48 -8.44 -25.22
CA ALA A 689 11.05 -8.03 -26.50
C ALA A 689 9.94 -7.62 -27.49
N SER A 690 8.74 -8.20 -27.40
CA SER A 690 7.61 -7.84 -28.25
C SER A 690 6.96 -6.49 -27.92
N ASP A 691 7.27 -5.88 -26.77
CA ASP A 691 6.61 -4.65 -26.31
C ASP A 691 7.09 -3.40 -27.08
N GLY A 692 8.18 -3.51 -27.85
CA GLY A 692 8.67 -2.48 -28.75
C GLY A 692 9.54 -3.05 -29.87
N SER A 693 9.51 -2.43 -31.06
CA SER A 693 10.33 -2.86 -32.20
C SER A 693 11.83 -2.72 -31.93
N GLY A 694 12.24 -1.67 -31.22
CA GLY A 694 13.65 -1.39 -30.98
C GLY A 694 14.37 -2.43 -30.16
N ILE A 695 13.84 -2.75 -28.97
CA ILE A 695 14.44 -3.81 -28.17
C ILE A 695 14.47 -5.16 -28.89
N ARG A 696 13.47 -5.48 -29.72
CA ARG A 696 13.42 -6.72 -30.50
C ARG A 696 14.53 -6.80 -31.55
N GLU A 697 14.73 -5.72 -32.29
CA GLU A 697 15.75 -5.63 -33.35
C GLU A 697 17.15 -5.64 -32.75
N VAL A 698 17.38 -4.85 -31.69
CA VAL A 698 18.66 -4.86 -30.96
C VAL A 698 18.93 -6.23 -30.34
N ARG A 699 17.91 -6.91 -29.78
CA ARG A 699 18.06 -8.29 -29.29
C ARG A 699 18.46 -9.25 -30.40
N THR A 700 17.89 -9.09 -31.59
CA THR A 700 18.21 -9.94 -32.74
C THR A 700 19.66 -9.73 -33.15
N ALA A 701 20.10 -8.48 -33.31
CA ALA A 701 21.49 -8.13 -33.62
C ALA A 701 22.49 -8.69 -32.58
N MET A 702 22.14 -8.63 -31.28
CA MET A 702 22.96 -9.21 -30.21
C MET A 702 23.07 -10.74 -30.29
N LEU A 703 22.00 -11.44 -30.64
CA LEU A 703 22.05 -12.90 -30.84
C LEU A 703 22.90 -13.26 -32.07
N GLU A 704 22.80 -12.49 -33.15
CA GLU A 704 23.65 -12.67 -34.34
C GLU A 704 25.13 -12.41 -34.05
N LEU A 705 25.44 -11.46 -33.15
CA LEU A 705 26.80 -11.25 -32.64
C LEU A 705 27.31 -12.48 -31.88
N LEU A 706 26.52 -13.02 -30.94
CA LEU A 706 26.92 -14.16 -30.11
C LEU A 706 27.17 -15.42 -30.96
N GLU A 707 26.37 -15.60 -32.02
CA GLU A 707 26.58 -16.67 -33.00
C GLU A 707 27.74 -16.40 -33.99
N GLY A 708 28.41 -15.24 -33.89
CA GLY A 708 29.53 -14.87 -34.75
C GLY A 708 29.13 -14.51 -36.19
N ARG A 709 27.86 -14.17 -36.42
CA ARG A 709 27.30 -13.87 -37.76
C ARG A 709 27.52 -12.42 -38.20
N THR A 710 27.79 -11.50 -37.26
CA THR A 710 28.08 -10.09 -37.56
C THR A 710 29.44 -9.63 -37.01
N SER A 711 30.12 -8.79 -37.78
CA SER A 711 31.35 -8.07 -37.39
C SER A 711 31.17 -6.54 -37.42
N ARG A 712 29.91 -6.09 -37.57
CA ARG A 712 29.50 -4.68 -37.64
C ARG A 712 28.22 -4.44 -36.83
N LEU A 713 28.24 -4.89 -35.58
CA LEU A 713 27.12 -4.68 -34.66
C LEU A 713 26.79 -3.20 -34.50
N GLY A 714 27.79 -2.33 -34.47
CA GLY A 714 27.62 -0.89 -34.30
C GLY A 714 26.66 -0.28 -35.32
N VAL A 715 26.73 -0.68 -36.59
CA VAL A 715 25.79 -0.24 -37.64
C VAL A 715 24.37 -0.71 -37.36
N GLU A 716 24.17 -1.98 -36.97
CA GLU A 716 22.84 -2.55 -36.72
C GLU A 716 22.14 -1.89 -35.52
N VAL A 717 22.90 -1.55 -34.47
CA VAL A 717 22.35 -0.89 -33.27
C VAL A 717 22.28 0.63 -33.40
N ALA A 718 22.98 1.22 -34.39
CA ALA A 718 22.96 2.67 -34.67
C ALA A 718 21.59 3.16 -35.15
N ASP A 719 20.81 2.30 -35.82
CA ASP A 719 19.43 2.60 -36.26
C ASP A 719 18.49 2.93 -35.09
N TRP A 720 18.89 2.55 -33.87
CA TRP A 720 18.18 2.82 -32.62
C TRP A 720 18.89 3.87 -31.76
N GLY A 721 19.88 4.58 -32.29
CA GLY A 721 20.58 5.67 -31.59
C GLY A 721 21.42 5.21 -30.40
N ILE A 722 21.90 3.96 -30.43
CA ILE A 722 22.76 3.38 -29.38
C ILE A 722 24.19 3.87 -29.57
N GLN A 723 24.63 4.75 -28.66
CA GLN A 723 25.96 5.36 -28.69
C GLN A 723 26.97 4.59 -27.85
N HIS A 724 26.52 3.98 -26.75
CA HIS A 724 27.39 3.29 -25.81
C HIS A 724 26.87 1.88 -25.52
N LEU A 725 27.79 0.91 -25.52
CA LEU A 725 27.56 -0.44 -25.03
C LEU A 725 28.38 -0.60 -23.75
N VAL A 726 27.72 -0.95 -22.64
CA VAL A 726 28.33 -1.05 -21.32
C VAL A 726 28.19 -2.48 -20.82
N VAL A 727 29.32 -3.16 -20.67
CA VAL A 727 29.38 -4.47 -20.03
C VAL A 727 29.58 -4.26 -18.53
N VAL A 728 28.60 -4.70 -17.73
CA VAL A 728 28.61 -4.59 -16.27
C VAL A 728 29.27 -5.82 -15.69
N GLU A 729 30.38 -5.63 -14.98
CA GLU A 729 31.16 -6.71 -14.36
C GLU A 729 30.93 -6.77 -12.84
N ARG A 730 30.56 -5.63 -12.22
CA ARG A 730 30.33 -5.52 -10.78
C ARG A 730 29.05 -4.77 -10.48
N SER A 731 28.34 -5.15 -9.42
CA SER A 731 27.12 -4.46 -8.97
C SER A 731 27.36 -3.08 -8.34
N ALA A 732 28.60 -2.76 -7.97
CA ALA A 732 28.99 -1.46 -7.41
C ALA A 732 30.41 -1.04 -7.86
N ALA A 733 30.73 0.25 -7.72
CA ALA A 733 32.04 0.79 -8.07
C ALA A 733 33.16 0.18 -7.19
N ALA A 734 34.29 -0.20 -7.78
CA ALA A 734 35.47 -0.57 -7.00
C ALA A 734 36.01 0.66 -6.23
N PRO A 735 36.62 0.49 -5.04
CA PRO A 735 37.05 -0.78 -4.41
C PRO A 735 36.00 -1.38 -3.45
N TYR A 736 34.73 -0.96 -3.51
CA TYR A 736 33.72 -1.41 -2.55
C TYR A 736 33.27 -2.86 -2.79
N THR A 737 32.77 -3.49 -1.73
CA THR A 737 32.18 -4.83 -1.79
C THR A 737 31.01 -4.84 -2.76
N ALA A 738 31.02 -5.76 -3.71
CA ALA A 738 30.04 -5.89 -4.77
C ALA A 738 29.83 -7.36 -5.12
N VAL A 739 28.73 -7.66 -5.79
CA VAL A 739 28.52 -8.94 -6.49
C VAL A 739 29.30 -8.84 -7.81
N GLU A 740 30.12 -9.85 -8.08
CA GLU A 740 31.05 -9.91 -9.22
C GLU A 740 30.92 -11.30 -9.86
N PRO A 741 29.89 -11.51 -10.69
CA PRO A 741 29.75 -12.73 -11.48
C PRO A 741 30.91 -12.84 -12.49
N PRO A 742 31.29 -14.06 -12.90
CA PRO A 742 32.34 -14.23 -13.89
C PRO A 742 31.98 -13.50 -15.19
N PRO A 743 32.87 -12.65 -15.74
CA PRO A 743 32.57 -11.91 -16.96
C PRO A 743 32.37 -12.90 -18.12
N PRO A 744 31.35 -12.71 -18.98
CA PRO A 744 31.17 -13.59 -20.14
C PRO A 744 32.33 -13.37 -21.12
N GLU A 745 33.34 -14.24 -21.08
CA GLU A 745 34.55 -14.12 -21.90
C GLU A 745 34.23 -14.10 -23.40
N GLU A 746 33.22 -14.88 -23.82
CA GLU A 746 32.74 -14.94 -25.20
C GLU A 746 32.17 -13.60 -25.69
N LEU A 747 31.38 -12.92 -24.85
CA LEU A 747 30.82 -11.61 -25.18
C LEU A 747 31.93 -10.57 -25.34
N MET A 748 32.88 -10.56 -24.41
CA MET A 748 34.02 -9.63 -24.46
C MET A 748 34.87 -9.85 -25.71
N ALA A 749 35.11 -11.11 -26.08
CA ALA A 749 35.82 -11.46 -27.32
C ALA A 749 35.01 -11.10 -28.57
N ALA A 750 33.68 -11.22 -28.56
CA ALA A 750 32.82 -10.84 -29.67
C ALA A 750 32.78 -9.32 -29.89
N LEU A 751 32.63 -8.54 -28.82
CA LEU A 751 32.61 -7.07 -28.87
C LEU A 751 33.95 -6.49 -29.32
N THR A 752 35.06 -7.04 -28.84
CA THR A 752 36.41 -6.57 -29.22
C THR A 752 36.75 -6.84 -30.70
N ARG A 753 36.08 -7.80 -31.34
CA ARG A 753 36.26 -8.13 -32.78
C ARG A 753 35.45 -7.23 -33.72
N GLN A 754 34.56 -6.38 -33.20
CA GLN A 754 33.73 -5.50 -34.02
C GLN A 754 34.57 -4.39 -34.65
N LEU A 755 34.27 -4.05 -35.91
CA LEU A 755 35.02 -3.04 -36.67
C LEU A 755 34.55 -1.60 -36.41
N ASP A 756 33.39 -1.45 -35.77
CA ASP A 756 32.67 -0.19 -35.60
C ASP A 756 32.46 0.20 -34.12
N LEU A 757 33.05 -0.57 -33.20
CA LEU A 757 33.06 -0.31 -31.77
C LEU A 757 34.47 0.03 -31.29
N GLU A 758 34.60 1.12 -30.53
CA GLU A 758 35.84 1.56 -29.92
C GLU A 758 35.76 1.33 -28.41
N ARG A 759 36.72 0.61 -27.82
CA ARG A 759 36.78 0.46 -26.36
C ARG A 759 37.24 1.77 -25.73
N VAL A 760 36.44 2.33 -24.85
CA VAL A 760 36.82 3.52 -24.07
C VAL A 760 37.65 3.08 -22.88
N GLU A 761 38.89 3.56 -22.78
CA GLU A 761 39.76 3.29 -21.64
C GLU A 761 39.25 4.04 -20.40
N GLY A 762 38.93 3.32 -19.32
CA GLY A 762 38.37 3.86 -18.09
C GLY A 762 38.94 3.17 -16.85
N LEU A 763 39.29 3.96 -15.84
CA LEU A 763 40.14 3.64 -14.68
C LEU A 763 39.63 2.56 -13.69
N ASN A 764 38.42 2.02 -13.86
CA ASN A 764 37.76 1.20 -12.84
C ASN A 764 37.33 -0.18 -13.38
N ARG A 765 37.66 -1.27 -12.66
CA ARG A 765 37.33 -2.67 -13.01
C ARG A 765 35.86 -3.05 -12.80
N SER A 766 34.94 -2.07 -12.81
CA SER A 766 33.51 -2.31 -12.55
C SER A 766 32.69 -2.44 -13.82
N VAL A 767 33.10 -1.77 -14.90
CA VAL A 767 32.40 -1.74 -16.18
C VAL A 767 33.41 -1.63 -17.32
N THR A 768 33.12 -2.29 -18.44
CA THR A 768 33.81 -2.04 -19.70
C THR A 768 32.88 -1.31 -20.67
N VAL A 769 33.33 -0.17 -21.20
CA VAL A 769 32.54 0.69 -22.10
C VAL A 769 33.07 0.60 -23.53
N PHE A 770 32.18 0.38 -24.47
CA PHE A 770 32.41 0.48 -25.91
C PHE A 770 31.60 1.64 -26.48
N ARG A 771 32.25 2.54 -27.21
CA ARG A 771 31.62 3.62 -27.96
C ARG A 771 31.35 3.16 -29.38
N ASN A 772 30.13 3.33 -29.84
CA ASN A 772 29.76 3.07 -31.22
C ASN A 772 30.19 4.27 -32.09
N THR A 773 31.08 4.02 -33.04
CA THR A 773 31.65 5.05 -33.93
C THR A 773 30.70 5.50 -35.03
N VAL A 774 29.65 4.72 -35.31
CA VAL A 774 28.68 4.97 -36.40
C VAL A 774 27.32 5.45 -35.83
N ALA A 775 27.20 5.59 -34.51
CA ALA A 775 25.93 5.95 -33.88
C ALA A 775 25.45 7.35 -34.25
N GLU A 776 24.21 7.43 -34.73
CA GLU A 776 23.50 8.70 -34.88
C GLU A 776 22.81 9.09 -33.56
N PRO A 777 22.64 10.39 -33.27
CA PRO A 777 21.82 10.85 -32.15
C PRO A 777 20.35 10.44 -32.31
N VAL A 778 19.65 10.17 -31.20
CA VAL A 778 18.22 9.78 -31.18
C VAL A 778 17.33 10.82 -31.88
N HIS A 779 17.66 12.10 -31.71
CA HIS A 779 17.06 13.22 -32.43
C HIS A 779 18.11 13.90 -33.29
N ALA A 780 18.03 13.71 -34.60
CA ALA A 780 19.02 14.22 -35.53
C ALA A 780 18.38 14.76 -36.82
N VAL A 781 19.05 15.74 -37.44
CA VAL A 781 18.75 16.18 -38.80
C VAL A 781 19.80 15.64 -39.73
N VAL A 782 19.38 14.85 -40.71
CA VAL A 782 20.23 14.38 -41.79
C VAL A 782 20.30 15.48 -42.84
N ARG A 783 21.49 16.08 -43.02
CA ARG A 783 21.69 17.15 -44.00
C ARG A 783 21.55 16.64 -45.43
N ASP A 784 20.68 17.27 -46.22
CA ASP A 784 20.43 16.89 -47.63
C ASP A 784 21.69 16.86 -48.51
N ARG A 785 22.66 17.75 -48.24
CA ARG A 785 23.89 17.87 -49.06
C ARG A 785 25.01 16.89 -48.71
N THR A 786 25.09 16.46 -47.46
CA THR A 786 26.26 15.74 -46.92
C THR A 786 25.92 14.37 -46.35
N GLY A 787 24.63 14.10 -46.11
CA GLY A 787 24.17 12.89 -45.43
C GLY A 787 24.57 12.82 -43.96
N SER A 788 25.28 13.82 -43.41
CA SER A 788 25.71 13.80 -42.02
C SER A 788 24.54 14.08 -41.08
N ALA A 789 24.36 13.23 -40.08
CA ALA A 789 23.43 13.46 -38.97
C ALA A 789 23.98 14.54 -38.02
N VAL A 790 23.19 15.58 -37.78
CA VAL A 790 23.49 16.65 -36.82
C VAL A 790 22.54 16.53 -35.63
N PRO A 791 23.04 16.46 -34.38
CA PRO A 791 22.18 16.36 -33.20
C PRO A 791 21.26 17.58 -33.07
N VAL A 792 20.04 17.35 -32.58
CA VAL A 792 19.06 18.39 -32.30
C VAL A 792 18.82 18.46 -30.80
N ALA A 793 18.87 19.67 -30.25
CA ALA A 793 18.48 19.90 -28.87
C ALA A 793 16.96 19.73 -28.72
N VAL A 794 16.56 19.02 -27.66
CA VAL A 794 15.16 18.69 -27.40
C VAL A 794 14.74 19.27 -26.06
N GLU A 795 13.69 20.08 -26.08
CA GLU A 795 13.01 20.54 -24.88
C GLU A 795 11.77 19.68 -24.65
N ARG A 796 11.48 19.33 -23.39
CA ARG A 796 10.32 18.49 -23.06
C ARG A 796 9.32 19.26 -22.20
N PRO A 797 8.41 20.03 -22.81
CA PRO A 797 7.42 20.81 -22.05
C PRO A 797 6.35 19.94 -21.38
N ALA A 798 6.09 18.73 -21.89
CA ALA A 798 5.11 17.81 -21.31
C ALA A 798 5.50 16.34 -21.56
N TRP A 799 4.86 15.41 -20.85
CA TRP A 799 5.15 13.97 -20.99
C TRP A 799 4.92 13.45 -22.42
N ASP A 800 3.86 13.96 -23.06
CA ASP A 800 3.36 13.59 -24.38
C ASP A 800 3.84 14.53 -25.49
N ARG A 801 4.78 15.44 -25.21
CA ARG A 801 5.26 16.43 -26.18
C ARG A 801 6.74 16.74 -26.00
N PHE A 802 7.48 16.61 -27.09
CA PHE A 802 8.86 17.09 -27.22
C PHE A 802 8.89 18.26 -28.22
N GLU A 803 9.64 19.31 -27.93
CA GLU A 803 9.86 20.43 -28.83
C GLU A 803 11.30 20.43 -29.32
N VAL A 804 11.47 20.64 -30.62
CA VAL A 804 12.75 20.57 -31.29
C VAL A 804 12.97 21.77 -32.19
N VAL A 805 14.22 22.23 -32.24
CA VAL A 805 14.65 23.32 -33.13
C VAL A 805 15.86 22.84 -33.93
N PRO A 806 15.64 22.39 -35.18
CA PRO A 806 16.71 21.97 -36.08
C PRO A 806 17.76 23.06 -36.29
N PRO A 807 19.06 22.77 -36.09
CA PRO A 807 20.12 23.75 -36.32
C PRO A 807 20.46 23.92 -37.81
N VAL A 808 20.02 22.99 -38.66
CA VAL A 808 20.36 22.92 -40.09
C VAL A 808 19.16 22.42 -40.90
N ASP A 809 19.16 22.72 -42.20
CA ASP A 809 18.17 22.21 -43.14
C ASP A 809 18.41 20.72 -43.43
N GLY A 810 17.33 19.94 -43.44
CA GLY A 810 17.38 18.54 -43.85
C GLY A 810 16.19 17.71 -43.39
N THR A 811 16.39 16.40 -43.34
CA THR A 811 15.36 15.46 -42.86
C THR A 811 15.59 15.19 -41.38
N PHE A 812 14.69 15.70 -40.54
CA PHE A 812 14.65 15.39 -39.12
C PHE A 812 14.14 13.96 -38.90
N ARG A 813 14.79 13.23 -38.00
CA ARG A 813 14.42 11.89 -37.56
C ARG A 813 14.39 11.84 -36.04
N ALA A 814 13.29 11.32 -35.49
CA ALA A 814 13.16 11.06 -34.06
C ALA A 814 13.03 9.55 -33.84
N MET A 815 14.09 8.90 -33.35
CA MET A 815 14.13 7.44 -33.15
C MET A 815 13.32 6.99 -31.92
N VAL A 816 12.06 7.43 -31.78
CA VAL A 816 11.19 7.16 -30.64
C VAL A 816 10.12 6.14 -31.02
N GLY A 817 10.10 5.00 -30.32
CA GLY A 817 9.08 3.98 -30.48
C GLY A 817 7.90 4.12 -29.50
N PRO A 818 6.85 3.30 -29.65
CA PRO A 818 6.58 2.43 -30.80
C PRO A 818 6.18 3.22 -32.06
N SER A 819 6.41 2.64 -33.25
CA SER A 819 6.01 3.25 -34.52
C SER A 819 4.50 3.57 -34.54
N GLY A 820 4.14 4.78 -34.96
CA GLY A 820 2.75 5.24 -35.04
C GLY A 820 2.15 5.78 -33.73
N TRP A 821 2.90 5.77 -32.61
CA TRP A 821 2.48 6.42 -31.37
C TRP A 821 2.85 7.90 -31.31
N TRP A 822 3.73 8.36 -32.20
CA TRP A 822 4.27 9.70 -32.21
C TRP A 822 4.09 10.31 -33.59
N SER A 823 3.64 11.55 -33.64
CA SER A 823 3.50 12.36 -34.84
C SER A 823 4.38 13.60 -34.74
N LEU A 824 4.76 14.16 -35.90
CA LEU A 824 5.44 15.44 -35.99
C LEU A 824 4.44 16.52 -36.40
N GLU A 825 4.33 17.57 -35.59
CA GLU A 825 3.43 18.70 -35.80
C GLU A 825 4.22 20.02 -35.81
N PRO A 826 3.96 20.94 -36.77
CA PRO A 826 4.54 22.28 -36.74
C PRO A 826 3.94 23.12 -35.60
N ILE A 827 4.78 23.90 -34.91
CA ILE A 827 4.31 24.88 -33.92
C ILE A 827 3.99 26.20 -34.67
N GLU A 828 2.84 26.82 -34.40
CA GLU A 828 2.31 27.98 -35.16
C GLU A 828 3.37 29.04 -35.50
N GLY A 829 3.43 29.44 -36.78
CA GLY A 829 4.37 30.44 -37.31
C GLY A 829 5.63 29.88 -37.99
N ALA A 830 5.78 28.55 -38.03
CA ALA A 830 6.95 27.86 -38.60
C ALA A 830 6.67 27.33 -40.03
N GLY A 831 7.70 27.28 -40.88
CA GLY A 831 7.62 26.89 -42.30
C GLY A 831 7.08 25.47 -42.58
N SER A 832 7.00 25.09 -43.85
CA SER A 832 6.45 23.81 -44.30
C SER A 832 7.20 22.61 -43.68
N VAL A 833 6.48 21.78 -42.92
CA VAL A 833 6.94 20.47 -42.44
C VAL A 833 6.37 19.41 -43.38
N GLU A 834 7.22 18.78 -44.18
CA GLU A 834 6.82 17.67 -45.05
C GLU A 834 7.09 16.36 -44.33
N VAL A 835 6.04 15.69 -43.86
CA VAL A 835 6.15 14.39 -43.19
C VAL A 835 6.65 13.34 -44.18
N VAL A 836 7.69 12.61 -43.78
CA VAL A 836 8.27 11.51 -44.55
C VAL A 836 7.80 10.19 -43.93
N GLU A 837 7.25 9.29 -44.75
CA GLU A 837 6.88 7.95 -44.29
C GLU A 837 8.13 7.15 -43.91
N GLY A 838 8.12 6.57 -42.71
CA GLY A 838 9.22 5.79 -42.18
C GLY A 838 8.86 5.07 -40.88
N PRO A 839 9.77 4.21 -40.37
CA PRO A 839 9.56 3.49 -39.11
C PRO A 839 9.54 4.42 -37.89
N PHE A 840 10.10 5.63 -38.05
CA PHE A 840 10.21 6.67 -37.04
C PHE A 840 9.50 7.95 -37.52
N PRO A 841 9.00 8.78 -36.59
CA PRO A 841 8.56 10.13 -36.93
C PRO A 841 9.69 10.89 -37.64
N SER A 842 9.48 11.17 -38.93
CA SER A 842 10.45 11.89 -39.75
C SER A 842 9.78 12.93 -40.60
N ALA A 843 10.44 14.08 -40.77
CA ALA A 843 9.93 15.15 -41.59
C ALA A 843 11.09 15.99 -42.14
N ARG A 844 10.91 16.57 -43.32
CA ARG A 844 11.81 17.60 -43.82
C ARG A 844 11.50 18.92 -43.12
N ILE A 845 12.50 19.50 -42.47
CA ILE A 845 12.37 20.70 -41.65
C ILE A 845 13.50 21.68 -41.97
N ALA A 846 13.18 22.96 -42.12
CA ALA A 846 14.17 24.02 -42.31
C ALA A 846 14.81 24.44 -40.98
N ALA A 847 16.06 24.90 -41.03
CA ALA A 847 16.80 25.38 -39.87
C ALA A 847 16.02 26.47 -39.13
N GLY A 848 15.97 26.38 -37.80
CA GLY A 848 15.27 27.34 -36.93
C GLY A 848 13.74 27.17 -36.86
N THR A 849 13.15 26.25 -37.64
CA THR A 849 11.72 25.94 -37.57
C THR A 849 11.41 25.21 -36.26
N ARG A 850 10.46 25.71 -35.48
CA ARG A 850 10.01 25.02 -34.26
C ARG A 850 9.02 23.91 -34.61
N ALA A 851 9.33 22.68 -34.24
CA ALA A 851 8.45 21.53 -34.42
C ALA A 851 8.21 20.82 -33.08
N ALA A 852 7.05 20.18 -32.96
CA ALA A 852 6.70 19.35 -31.82
C ALA A 852 6.58 17.89 -32.26
N ILE A 853 7.12 16.97 -31.47
CA ILE A 853 6.83 15.54 -31.54
C ILE A 853 5.75 15.29 -30.49
N VAL A 854 4.56 14.93 -30.92
CA VAL A 854 3.38 14.75 -30.06
C VAL A 854 3.00 13.28 -30.02
N MET A 855 2.70 12.77 -28.83
CA MET A 855 2.19 11.41 -28.68
C MET A 855 0.73 11.38 -29.13
N ASP A 856 0.39 10.50 -30.07
CA ASP A 856 -0.99 10.22 -30.42
C ASP A 856 -1.65 9.40 -29.29
N VAL A 857 -2.25 10.13 -28.38
CA VAL A 857 -2.91 9.61 -27.18
C VAL A 857 -4.12 8.73 -27.57
N GLU A 858 -4.71 8.90 -28.75
CA GLU A 858 -5.89 8.13 -29.18
C GLU A 858 -5.54 6.73 -29.70
N VAL A 859 -4.40 6.57 -30.40
CA VAL A 859 -3.99 5.31 -31.05
C VAL A 859 -3.54 4.24 -30.04
N GLY A 860 -2.89 4.62 -28.93
CA GLY A 860 -2.35 3.68 -27.93
C GLY A 860 -3.02 3.68 -26.55
N SER A 861 -3.49 4.83 -26.06
CA SER A 861 -3.79 4.99 -24.61
C SER A 861 -5.29 4.88 -24.26
N ARG A 862 -6.20 5.02 -25.23
CA ARG A 862 -7.66 5.02 -24.96
C ARG A 862 -8.12 3.74 -24.28
N GLY A 863 -7.63 2.59 -24.74
CA GLY A 863 -7.93 1.27 -24.15
C GLY A 863 -7.35 1.09 -22.74
N VAL A 864 -6.18 1.66 -22.45
CA VAL A 864 -5.53 1.59 -21.14
C VAL A 864 -6.26 2.49 -20.14
N ARG A 865 -6.52 3.75 -20.50
CA ARG A 865 -7.22 4.73 -19.65
C ARG A 865 -8.65 4.32 -19.33
N THR A 866 -9.40 3.82 -20.31
CA THR A 866 -10.78 3.36 -20.07
C THR A 866 -10.80 2.21 -19.06
N ARG A 867 -9.83 1.28 -19.16
CA ARG A 867 -9.65 0.19 -18.19
C ARG A 867 -9.26 0.70 -16.81
N GLN A 868 -8.26 1.57 -16.70
CA GLN A 868 -7.83 2.19 -15.42
C GLN A 868 -8.96 2.98 -14.74
N SER A 869 -9.75 3.71 -15.52
CA SER A 869 -10.91 4.46 -15.03
C SER A 869 -11.98 3.53 -14.46
N ALA A 870 -12.30 2.44 -15.18
CA ALA A 870 -13.25 1.43 -14.73
C ALA A 870 -12.79 0.75 -13.43
N ILE A 871 -11.49 0.45 -13.30
CA ILE A 871 -10.87 -0.11 -12.10
C ILE A 871 -11.09 0.81 -10.90
N VAL A 872 -10.79 2.11 -11.01
CA VAL A 872 -11.00 3.09 -9.93
C VAL A 872 -12.48 3.13 -9.50
N VAL A 873 -13.41 3.15 -10.45
CA VAL A 873 -14.85 3.15 -10.17
C VAL A 873 -15.27 1.85 -9.46
N VAL A 874 -14.79 0.69 -9.92
CA VAL A 874 -15.06 -0.61 -9.30
C VAL A 874 -14.51 -0.66 -7.88
N VAL A 875 -13.31 -0.16 -7.63
CA VAL A 875 -12.71 -0.08 -6.28
C VAL A 875 -13.55 0.82 -5.36
N LEU A 876 -14.02 1.96 -5.84
CA LEU A 876 -14.87 2.88 -5.06
C LEU A 876 -16.24 2.24 -4.74
N LEU A 877 -16.85 1.56 -5.71
CA LEU A 877 -18.11 0.83 -5.50
C LEU A 877 -17.90 -0.37 -4.57
N ALA A 878 -16.77 -1.05 -4.69
CA ALA A 878 -16.39 -2.18 -3.86
C ALA A 878 -16.19 -1.76 -2.40
N THR A 879 -15.40 -0.72 -2.15
CA THR A 879 -15.17 -0.20 -0.79
C THR A 879 -16.50 0.24 -0.14
N SER A 880 -17.41 0.82 -0.91
CA SER A 880 -18.79 1.11 -0.49
C SER A 880 -19.55 -0.16 -0.10
N TRP A 881 -19.56 -1.18 -0.97
CA TRP A 881 -20.30 -2.43 -0.75
C TRP A 881 -19.74 -3.26 0.42
N ALA A 882 -18.41 -3.33 0.55
CA ALA A 882 -17.74 -3.93 1.70
C ALA A 882 -18.10 -3.23 3.01
N HIS A 883 -18.32 -1.92 3.00
CA HIS A 883 -18.78 -1.18 4.17
C HIS A 883 -20.25 -1.52 4.52
N VAL A 884 -21.10 -1.71 3.51
CA VAL A 884 -22.51 -2.10 3.66
C VAL A 884 -22.66 -3.52 4.22
N GLY A 885 -21.80 -4.46 3.80
CA GLY A 885 -21.80 -5.85 4.28
C GLY A 885 -21.38 -6.04 5.75
N ARG A 886 -20.80 -5.02 6.40
CA ARG A 886 -20.36 -5.05 7.82
C ARG A 886 -21.49 -4.82 8.83
N GLY A 887 -22.76 -4.97 8.41
CA GLY A 887 -23.95 -4.88 9.26
C GLY A 887 -23.95 -5.89 10.41
N ARG A 888 -23.42 -5.46 11.57
CA ARG A 888 -23.60 -5.92 12.95
C ARG A 888 -24.36 -7.25 13.15
N ARG A 889 -23.62 -8.36 13.25
CA ARG A 889 -23.87 -9.36 14.31
C ARG A 889 -22.73 -9.25 15.33
N ARG A 890 -22.76 -8.22 16.20
CA ARG A 890 -21.98 -8.29 17.46
C ARG A 890 -22.77 -9.20 18.41
N VAL A 891 -22.08 -10.14 19.01
CA VAL A 891 -22.57 -10.97 20.11
C VAL A 891 -22.31 -10.15 21.36
N ASP A 892 -23.35 -9.91 22.14
CA ASP A 892 -23.25 -9.34 23.48
C ASP A 892 -22.46 -10.33 24.34
N ALA A 893 -21.48 -9.81 25.10
CA ALA A 893 -20.77 -10.56 26.13
C ALA A 893 -21.70 -10.80 27.33
#